data_AF-W6ZU00-F1
#
_entry.id   AF-W6ZU00-F1
#
_cell.length_a   1.000
_cell.length_b   1.000
_cell.length_c   1.000
_cell.angle_alpha   90.00
_cell.angle_beta   90.00
_cell.angle_gamma   90.00
#
_symmetry.space_group_name_H-M   'P 1'
#
loop_
_entity.id
_entity.type
_entity.pdbx_description
1 polymer ?
#
loop_
_entity_poly.entity_id
_entity_poly.type
_entity_poly.pdbx_seq_one_letter_code
_entity_poly.pdbx_strand_id
1 'polypeptide(L)'
;MDPRSWFSSLTGYFVYILSVATLGPLLFGFHLSELNAPEDVIRCKKKSITAAVAGPSLPQCIEMTPTEWGVVGSLYTLGGLIGALSAGPLATRLGRLRAMQMSTIFFVVGPVFEALSPNIAVMAFGRLLSGVAAGASVVIVPLYISEIAPPAEKGFFGAFTQIGCNVGILITQLLGYFLSHDSYWRLILAIGGVIGAVQGAGLLLSVESPKYISEQGNVSLAKKTLRKIRGEHADIEDEMRNWGTSDSSHVNEEEQTLLSPNASTDAGPKQSGKEGNLSIMQVFRHSDYQKAAIAVIMVMLAQQFSGINSIVMYGVSLLAGLLESNSALLNLAVSALNIIVTASCAPLADKLGRKVCLLSSLAIMGSSSLLLAIGIIKAIPVLSAIAVLLFVSGFAVGLGPVPFILASELVGPDAVDATQSIALGANWIATFVVAQFFPLASAKLHGKVYFIFAALSAFFFAFVSWYVPETKGKKNADEVWGRERRIGTAANDDFDFHTSPAHEHSLDHGANQERHDPPPSIISPAFTPPATPGVSTPSHPRPPRSIPVDTSLRTDTPRPDLLSQLPKVECEVRARIPTTTGHEMWLHVYRNNVDTKEHLAIVFGNQIRSRSLDAERPGETELDRMTRGAYVGRLYPGRTSSRIEQLKRAEGIPPKSMPDSNKANGPLSPASASSSENGDAPPVSSSQLPLVRIHSECYTGETVWSARCDCGEQLDEAARLMADPALSPSGGAIIYLRQEGRGIGLGEKLKAYNLQDLGNDTYEANIMLRHPADARSYGLATAMLMDLGLDGDRGIRLLTNNPDKVRAVEGPNREVVVRERVAMVPLAWKTGGMKGIKSEEVEKYLSTKIEKFKHMLDQK
;
A
#
# COMPACT_ATOMS: atom_id res chain seq x y z
N MET A 1 9.42 -2.51 -17.18
CA MET A 1 10.21 -3.72 -17.46
C MET A 1 9.58 -4.45 -18.63
N ASP A 2 10.40 -4.97 -19.53
CA ASP A 2 9.96 -5.73 -20.71
C ASP A 2 9.39 -7.10 -20.24
N PRO A 3 8.15 -7.49 -20.57
CA PRO A 3 7.45 -8.66 -20.01
C PRO A 3 8.11 -10.02 -20.28
N ARG A 4 9.24 -10.05 -21.01
CA ARG A 4 10.04 -11.27 -21.27
C ARG A 4 11.23 -11.46 -20.32
N SER A 5 11.59 -10.46 -19.50
CA SER A 5 12.81 -10.47 -18.68
C SER A 5 12.65 -10.98 -17.24
N TRP A 6 11.41 -11.11 -16.74
CA TRP A 6 11.16 -11.57 -15.37
C TRP A 6 11.15 -13.10 -15.24
N PHE A 7 10.91 -13.84 -16.33
CA PHE A 7 11.02 -15.31 -16.32
C PHE A 7 12.45 -15.77 -15.99
N SER A 8 13.47 -15.02 -16.41
CA SER A 8 14.88 -15.30 -16.08
C SER A 8 15.25 -14.98 -14.63
N SER A 9 14.42 -14.26 -13.87
CA SER A 9 14.63 -13.98 -12.44
C SER A 9 13.83 -14.90 -11.51
N LEU A 10 13.06 -15.86 -12.04
CA LEU A 10 12.37 -16.87 -11.23
C LEU A 10 13.35 -17.92 -10.73
N THR A 11 13.39 -18.13 -9.42
CA THR A 11 14.15 -19.24 -8.84
C THR A 11 13.41 -20.56 -9.01
N GLY A 12 14.14 -21.66 -9.21
CA GLY A 12 13.54 -23.00 -9.20
C GLY A 12 12.83 -23.31 -7.88
N TYR A 13 13.29 -22.71 -6.77
CA TYR A 13 12.65 -22.84 -5.47
C TYR A 13 11.27 -22.16 -5.41
N PHE A 14 11.10 -20.98 -6.03
CA PHE A 14 9.79 -20.34 -6.14
C PHE A 14 8.80 -21.21 -6.94
N VAL A 15 9.25 -21.79 -8.06
CA VAL A 15 8.41 -22.70 -8.87
C VAL A 15 8.01 -23.93 -8.07
N TYR A 16 8.92 -24.49 -7.26
CA TYR A 16 8.63 -25.59 -6.35
C TYR A 16 7.52 -25.24 -5.35
N ILE A 17 7.66 -24.16 -4.57
CA ILE A 17 6.66 -23.79 -3.56
C ILE A 17 5.31 -23.45 -4.19
N LEU A 18 5.30 -22.81 -5.37
CA LEU A 18 4.07 -22.52 -6.11
C LEU A 18 3.39 -23.82 -6.56
N SER A 19 4.15 -24.77 -7.09
CA SER A 19 3.62 -26.06 -7.56
C SER A 19 3.05 -26.90 -6.42
N VAL A 20 3.72 -26.91 -5.27
CA VAL A 20 3.22 -27.62 -4.07
C VAL A 20 1.97 -26.95 -3.49
N ALA A 21 1.95 -25.61 -3.42
CA ALA A 21 0.79 -24.88 -2.91
C ALA A 21 -0.45 -25.09 -3.78
N THR A 22 -0.29 -25.12 -5.11
CA THR A 22 -1.42 -25.26 -6.06
C THR A 22 -2.02 -26.66 -6.11
N LEU A 23 -1.38 -27.68 -5.52
CA LEU A 23 -1.99 -29.00 -5.31
C LEU A 23 -3.26 -28.93 -4.45
N GLY A 24 -3.38 -27.93 -3.56
CA GLY A 24 -4.58 -27.73 -2.75
C GLY A 24 -5.81 -27.30 -3.57
N PRO A 25 -5.74 -26.21 -4.35
CA PRO A 25 -6.76 -25.85 -5.33
C PRO A 25 -7.05 -26.97 -6.34
N LEU A 26 -6.03 -27.72 -6.75
CA LEU A 26 -6.21 -28.92 -7.58
C LEU A 26 -7.11 -29.94 -6.88
N LEU A 27 -6.85 -30.27 -5.61
CA LEU A 27 -7.70 -31.17 -4.83
C LEU A 27 -9.12 -30.63 -4.63
N PHE A 28 -9.30 -29.32 -4.46
CA PHE A 28 -10.64 -28.71 -4.48
C PHE A 28 -11.38 -29.01 -5.79
N GLY A 29 -10.73 -28.81 -6.94
CA GLY A 29 -11.31 -29.11 -8.24
C GLY A 29 -11.56 -30.60 -8.46
N PHE A 30 -10.67 -31.44 -7.93
CA PHE A 30 -10.78 -32.90 -7.95
C PHE A 30 -12.04 -33.36 -7.22
N HIS A 31 -12.16 -33.02 -5.94
CA HIS A 31 -13.28 -33.41 -5.11
C HIS A 31 -14.62 -32.77 -5.55
N LEU A 32 -14.57 -31.63 -6.25
CA LEU A 32 -15.77 -31.01 -6.81
C LEU A 32 -16.41 -31.87 -7.92
N SER A 33 -15.62 -32.62 -8.69
CA SER A 33 -16.11 -33.37 -9.87
C SER A 33 -16.00 -34.91 -9.75
N GLU A 34 -15.40 -35.45 -8.69
CA GLU A 34 -15.11 -36.89 -8.54
C GLU A 34 -16.30 -37.82 -8.57
N LEU A 35 -17.46 -37.34 -8.14
CA LEU A 35 -18.69 -38.13 -8.13
C LEU A 35 -19.48 -38.06 -9.44
N ASN A 36 -19.15 -37.13 -10.35
CA ASN A 36 -19.95 -36.87 -11.55
C ASN A 36 -19.92 -38.04 -12.55
N ALA A 37 -18.73 -38.46 -12.98
CA ALA A 37 -18.59 -39.56 -13.95
C ALA A 37 -18.99 -40.94 -13.41
N PRO A 38 -18.62 -41.34 -12.17
CA PRO A 38 -18.98 -42.66 -11.64
C PRO A 38 -20.38 -42.75 -11.00
N GLU A 39 -21.25 -41.72 -11.11
CA GLU A 39 -22.57 -41.70 -10.45
C GLU A 39 -23.36 -43.00 -10.67
N ASP A 40 -23.51 -43.42 -11.93
CA ASP A 40 -24.32 -44.59 -12.27
C ASP A 40 -23.75 -45.92 -11.74
N VAL A 41 -22.43 -45.99 -11.56
CA VAL A 41 -21.73 -47.17 -11.04
C VAL A 41 -21.81 -47.20 -9.52
N ILE A 42 -21.57 -46.06 -8.86
CA ILE A 42 -21.64 -45.96 -7.40
C ILE A 42 -23.07 -46.27 -6.92
N ARG A 43 -24.10 -45.79 -7.63
CA ARG A 43 -25.52 -45.96 -7.26
C ARG A 43 -26.17 -47.26 -7.75
N CYS A 44 -25.40 -48.20 -8.27
CA CYS A 44 -25.90 -49.48 -8.80
C CYS A 44 -26.90 -49.36 -9.98
N LYS A 45 -26.92 -48.25 -10.73
CA LYS A 45 -27.84 -48.06 -11.88
C LYS A 45 -27.41 -48.85 -13.11
N LYS A 46 -26.11 -48.96 -13.37
CA LYS A 46 -25.56 -49.87 -14.37
C LYS A 46 -25.23 -51.20 -13.70
N LYS A 47 -25.89 -52.29 -14.10
CA LYS A 47 -25.51 -53.65 -13.72
C LYS A 47 -24.14 -53.93 -14.36
N SER A 48 -23.06 -53.76 -13.62
CA SER A 48 -21.82 -54.44 -14.00
C SER A 48 -22.01 -55.93 -13.78
N ILE A 49 -21.64 -56.70 -14.79
CA ILE A 49 -21.90 -58.12 -14.93
C ILE A 49 -21.13 -58.89 -13.83
N THR A 50 -21.77 -59.93 -13.31
CA THR A 50 -21.27 -60.94 -12.36
C THR A 50 -21.08 -60.51 -10.90
N ALA A 51 -22.17 -60.67 -10.15
CA ALA A 51 -22.09 -61.17 -8.78
C ALA A 51 -21.47 -62.58 -8.82
N ALA A 52 -20.21 -62.70 -8.41
CA ALA A 52 -19.67 -63.96 -7.90
C ALA A 52 -18.42 -63.71 -7.05
N VAL A 53 -18.64 -63.90 -5.75
CA VAL A 53 -17.74 -64.46 -4.73
C VAL A 53 -17.53 -63.52 -3.56
N ALA A 54 -18.18 -63.92 -2.46
CA ALA A 54 -17.98 -63.47 -1.11
C ALA A 54 -16.51 -63.63 -0.70
N GLY A 55 -15.81 -62.50 -0.54
CA GLY A 55 -14.75 -62.34 0.43
C GLY A 55 -15.18 -61.29 1.47
N PRO A 56 -14.37 -61.00 2.51
CA PRO A 56 -14.63 -59.92 3.48
C PRO A 56 -14.39 -58.52 2.86
N SER A 57 -14.73 -58.36 1.58
CA SER A 57 -14.41 -57.23 0.72
C SER A 57 -15.56 -56.23 0.64
N LEU A 58 -15.20 -54.95 0.53
CA LEU A 58 -16.11 -53.82 0.40
C LEU A 58 -17.15 -54.02 -0.74
N PRO A 59 -18.38 -53.48 -0.60
CA PRO A 59 -19.42 -53.63 -1.62
C PRO A 59 -19.02 -52.97 -2.95
N GLN A 60 -19.39 -53.57 -4.08
CA GLN A 60 -19.04 -53.07 -5.42
C GLN A 60 -19.71 -51.72 -5.73
N CYS A 61 -20.95 -51.53 -5.29
CA CYS A 61 -21.72 -50.30 -5.38
C CYS A 61 -22.54 -50.11 -4.10
N ILE A 62 -23.06 -48.90 -3.87
CA ILE A 62 -23.86 -48.54 -2.71
C ILE A 62 -25.26 -48.17 -3.21
N GLU A 63 -26.29 -48.88 -2.75
CA GLU A 63 -27.66 -48.55 -3.14
C GLU A 63 -28.06 -47.19 -2.55
N MET A 64 -28.44 -46.24 -3.41
CA MET A 64 -28.76 -44.86 -3.01
C MET A 64 -29.88 -44.26 -3.85
N THR A 65 -30.86 -43.67 -3.17
CA THR A 65 -31.87 -42.81 -3.76
C THR A 65 -31.25 -41.52 -4.31
N PRO A 66 -31.90 -40.81 -5.26
CA PRO A 66 -31.40 -39.52 -5.76
C PRO A 66 -31.23 -38.48 -4.64
N THR A 67 -32.07 -38.54 -3.62
CA THR A 67 -32.02 -37.69 -2.43
C THR A 67 -30.79 -37.97 -1.57
N GLU A 68 -30.48 -39.25 -1.32
CA GLU A 68 -29.28 -39.64 -0.54
C GLU A 68 -27.99 -39.29 -1.29
N TRP A 69 -27.97 -39.47 -2.60
CA TRP A 69 -26.86 -39.02 -3.46
C TRP A 69 -26.63 -37.51 -3.34
N GLY A 70 -27.73 -36.73 -3.40
CA GLY A 70 -27.70 -35.29 -3.17
C GLY A 70 -27.14 -34.91 -1.80
N VAL A 71 -27.48 -35.65 -0.73
CA VAL A 71 -26.94 -35.44 0.62
C VAL A 71 -25.42 -35.68 0.65
N VAL A 72 -24.93 -36.76 0.04
CA VAL A 72 -23.48 -37.05 -0.06
C VAL A 72 -22.75 -35.94 -0.83
N GLY A 73 -23.32 -35.46 -1.92
CA GLY A 73 -22.81 -34.31 -2.66
C GLY A 73 -22.77 -33.03 -1.83
N SER A 74 -23.85 -32.75 -1.11
CA SER A 74 -24.02 -31.53 -0.30
C SER A 74 -23.15 -31.49 0.96
N LEU A 75 -22.83 -32.63 1.57
CA LEU A 75 -21.93 -32.67 2.74
C LEU A 75 -20.51 -32.19 2.43
N TYR A 76 -20.03 -32.40 1.20
CA TYR A 76 -18.78 -31.80 0.75
C TYR A 76 -18.83 -30.27 0.79
N THR A 77 -19.94 -29.67 0.33
CA THR A 77 -20.09 -28.20 0.36
C THR A 77 -20.28 -27.65 1.78
N LEU A 78 -20.93 -28.41 2.68
CA LEU A 78 -21.02 -28.06 4.09
C LEU A 78 -19.63 -28.09 4.76
N GLY A 79 -18.84 -29.12 4.48
CA GLY A 79 -17.44 -29.19 4.91
C GLY A 79 -16.64 -28.01 4.38
N GLY A 80 -16.81 -27.68 3.09
CA GLY A 80 -16.23 -26.50 2.45
C GLY A 80 -16.53 -25.20 3.17
N LEU A 81 -17.78 -24.99 3.58
CA LEU A 81 -18.18 -23.82 4.37
C LEU A 81 -17.46 -23.77 5.73
N ILE A 82 -17.42 -24.88 6.46
CA ILE A 82 -16.72 -24.98 7.75
C ILE A 82 -15.23 -24.69 7.58
N GLY A 83 -14.60 -25.27 6.56
CA GLY A 83 -13.20 -25.05 6.22
C GLY A 83 -12.92 -23.59 5.86
N ALA A 84 -13.75 -22.98 5.02
CA ALA A 84 -13.55 -21.60 4.57
C ALA A 84 -13.70 -20.58 5.71
N LEU A 85 -14.67 -20.75 6.60
CA LEU A 85 -14.89 -19.84 7.74
C LEU A 85 -13.84 -19.99 8.85
N SER A 86 -13.28 -21.19 9.02
CA SER A 86 -12.24 -21.45 10.03
C SER A 86 -10.81 -21.14 9.55
N ALA A 87 -10.58 -21.14 8.24
CA ALA A 87 -9.25 -20.99 7.65
C ALA A 87 -8.60 -19.63 7.87
N GLY A 88 -9.32 -18.51 7.75
CA GLY A 88 -8.75 -17.18 8.00
C GLY A 88 -8.17 -17.03 9.40
N PRO A 89 -8.98 -17.20 10.47
CA PRO A 89 -8.48 -17.13 11.84
C PRO A 89 -7.31 -18.10 12.12
N LEU A 90 -7.33 -19.28 11.50
CA LEU A 90 -6.26 -20.27 11.64
C LEU A 90 -4.97 -19.82 10.96
N ALA A 91 -5.06 -19.29 9.73
CA ALA A 91 -3.92 -18.78 8.97
C ALA A 91 -3.29 -17.56 9.65
N THR A 92 -4.10 -16.69 10.25
CA THR A 92 -3.62 -15.55 11.03
C THR A 92 -2.86 -15.98 12.29
N ARG A 93 -3.33 -17.03 12.99
CA ARG A 93 -2.73 -17.48 14.25
C ARG A 93 -1.50 -18.37 14.07
N LEU A 94 -1.55 -19.31 13.13
CA LEU A 94 -0.53 -20.35 12.97
C LEU A 94 0.43 -20.09 11.81
N GLY A 95 0.12 -19.12 10.94
CA GLY A 95 0.82 -18.90 9.68
C GLY A 95 0.19 -19.65 8.52
N ARG A 96 0.55 -19.26 7.29
CA ARG A 96 -0.05 -19.77 6.05
C ARG A 96 0.43 -21.20 5.78
N LEU A 97 1.71 -21.50 6.03
CA LEU A 97 2.27 -22.84 5.82
C LEU A 97 1.67 -23.88 6.76
N ARG A 98 1.59 -23.58 8.07
CA ARG A 98 1.01 -24.50 9.06
C ARG A 98 -0.47 -24.76 8.78
N ALA A 99 -1.22 -23.73 8.38
CA ALA A 99 -2.61 -23.90 8.01
C ALA A 99 -2.79 -24.81 6.78
N MET A 100 -1.94 -24.68 5.75
CA MET A 100 -1.91 -25.63 4.61
C MET A 100 -1.54 -27.05 5.06
N GLN A 101 -0.56 -27.23 5.93
CA GLN A 101 -0.19 -28.56 6.44
C GLN A 101 -1.37 -29.22 7.17
N MET A 102 -2.12 -28.47 7.97
CA MET A 102 -3.31 -28.98 8.65
C MET A 102 -4.42 -29.40 7.68
N SER A 103 -4.65 -28.64 6.60
CA SER A 103 -5.64 -29.03 5.59
C SER A 103 -5.25 -30.31 4.85
N THR A 104 -3.96 -30.57 4.62
CA THR A 104 -3.52 -31.83 3.98
C THR A 104 -3.88 -33.08 4.77
N ILE A 105 -3.97 -33.01 6.10
CA ILE A 105 -4.43 -34.14 6.93
C ILE A 105 -5.84 -34.53 6.51
N PHE A 106 -6.73 -33.55 6.35
CA PHE A 106 -8.10 -33.79 5.90
C PHE A 106 -8.17 -34.24 4.44
N PHE A 107 -7.31 -33.73 3.56
CA PHE A 107 -7.18 -34.21 2.17
C PHE A 107 -6.65 -35.64 2.04
N VAL A 108 -6.00 -36.19 3.07
CA VAL A 108 -5.60 -37.60 3.09
C VAL A 108 -6.69 -38.46 3.73
N VAL A 109 -7.18 -38.04 4.90
CA VAL A 109 -8.13 -38.82 5.68
C VAL A 109 -9.49 -38.92 4.99
N GLY A 110 -10.03 -37.81 4.46
CA GLY A 110 -11.33 -37.79 3.77
C GLY A 110 -11.40 -38.81 2.63
N PRO A 111 -10.48 -38.76 1.65
CA PRO A 111 -10.48 -39.70 0.52
C PRO A 111 -10.24 -41.16 0.92
N VAL A 112 -9.54 -41.44 2.03
CA VAL A 112 -9.42 -42.80 2.57
C VAL A 112 -10.79 -43.31 3.03
N PHE A 113 -11.57 -42.50 3.75
CA PHE A 113 -12.94 -42.85 4.14
C PHE A 113 -13.85 -43.03 2.92
N GLU A 114 -13.71 -42.19 1.91
CA GLU A 114 -14.50 -42.29 0.68
C GLU A 114 -14.17 -43.57 -0.12
N ALA A 115 -12.89 -43.83 -0.36
CA ALA A 115 -12.42 -45.00 -1.11
C ALA A 115 -12.74 -46.33 -0.40
N LEU A 116 -12.70 -46.35 0.93
CA LEU A 116 -12.99 -47.53 1.76
C LEU A 116 -14.44 -47.59 2.27
N SER A 117 -15.34 -46.75 1.74
CA SER A 117 -16.72 -46.65 2.23
C SER A 117 -17.53 -47.93 1.98
N PRO A 118 -18.10 -48.56 3.03
CA PRO A 118 -19.04 -49.68 2.87
C PRO A 118 -20.50 -49.24 2.79
N ASN A 119 -20.81 -48.00 3.18
CA ASN A 119 -22.17 -47.47 3.25
C ASN A 119 -22.19 -45.94 3.04
N ILE A 120 -23.41 -45.40 2.92
CA ILE A 120 -23.68 -43.98 2.69
C ILE A 120 -23.06 -43.10 3.78
N ALA A 121 -23.16 -43.50 5.06
CA ALA A 121 -22.70 -42.69 6.19
C ALA A 121 -21.18 -42.47 6.18
N VAL A 122 -20.41 -43.52 5.87
CA VAL A 122 -18.95 -43.44 5.78
C VAL A 122 -18.53 -42.59 4.57
N MET A 123 -19.19 -42.75 3.42
CA MET A 123 -18.96 -41.92 2.24
C MET A 123 -19.28 -40.44 2.52
N ALA A 124 -20.43 -40.17 3.14
CA ALA A 124 -20.88 -38.86 3.58
C ALA A 124 -19.88 -38.19 4.53
N PHE A 125 -19.33 -38.94 5.49
CA PHE A 125 -18.33 -38.45 6.42
C PHE A 125 -16.99 -38.14 5.73
N GLY A 126 -16.54 -39.02 4.83
CA GLY A 126 -15.35 -38.77 4.01
C GLY A 126 -15.49 -37.47 3.20
N ARG A 127 -16.65 -37.30 2.53
CA ARG A 127 -16.98 -36.09 1.76
C ARG A 127 -16.98 -34.82 2.61
N LEU A 128 -17.49 -34.89 3.84
CA LEU A 128 -17.43 -33.77 4.78
C LEU A 128 -15.97 -33.38 5.08
N LEU A 129 -15.10 -34.35 5.36
CA LEU A 129 -13.68 -34.09 5.64
C LEU A 129 -12.92 -33.53 4.43
N SER A 130 -13.11 -34.13 3.25
CA SER A 130 -12.57 -33.63 1.98
C SER A 130 -13.06 -32.20 1.72
N GLY A 131 -14.32 -31.92 2.05
CA GLY A 131 -14.90 -30.57 2.02
C GLY A 131 -14.18 -29.59 2.93
N VAL A 132 -13.94 -29.93 4.21
CA VAL A 132 -13.22 -29.07 5.16
C VAL A 132 -11.82 -28.72 4.63
N ALA A 133 -11.11 -29.69 4.08
CA ALA A 133 -9.80 -29.49 3.47
C ALA A 133 -9.87 -28.55 2.26
N ALA A 134 -10.82 -28.80 1.36
CA ALA A 134 -11.02 -28.05 0.13
C ALA A 134 -11.38 -26.58 0.43
N GLY A 135 -12.31 -26.35 1.36
CA GLY A 135 -12.72 -25.03 1.80
C GLY A 135 -11.59 -24.24 2.44
N ALA A 136 -10.80 -24.88 3.30
CA ALA A 136 -9.64 -24.23 3.90
C ALA A 136 -8.56 -23.91 2.86
N SER A 137 -8.29 -24.84 1.94
CA SER A 137 -7.29 -24.68 0.89
C SER A 137 -7.56 -23.48 -0.03
N VAL A 138 -8.81 -23.31 -0.49
CA VAL A 138 -9.16 -22.20 -1.40
C VAL A 138 -9.14 -20.83 -0.72
N VAL A 139 -9.09 -20.76 0.61
CA VAL A 139 -8.81 -19.53 1.36
C VAL A 139 -7.31 -19.31 1.50
N ILE A 140 -6.57 -20.32 2.00
CA ILE A 140 -5.18 -20.17 2.42
C ILE A 140 -4.23 -20.05 1.22
N VAL A 141 -4.44 -20.84 0.17
CA VAL A 141 -3.50 -20.92 -0.95
C VAL A 141 -3.43 -19.63 -1.76
N PRO A 142 -4.55 -18.96 -2.12
CA PRO A 142 -4.48 -17.66 -2.79
C PRO A 142 -3.78 -16.59 -1.96
N LEU A 143 -4.01 -16.58 -0.64
CA LEU A 143 -3.31 -15.68 0.30
C LEU A 143 -1.80 -15.94 0.26
N TYR A 144 -1.40 -17.20 0.42
CA TYR A 144 0.00 -17.60 0.35
C TYR A 144 0.65 -17.20 -0.97
N ILE A 145 0.00 -17.51 -2.11
CA ILE A 145 0.49 -17.12 -3.45
C ILE A 145 0.64 -15.61 -3.56
N SER A 146 -0.32 -14.82 -3.09
CA SER A 146 -0.28 -13.36 -3.16
C SER A 146 0.84 -12.72 -2.32
N GLU A 147 1.28 -13.43 -1.25
CA GLU A 147 2.34 -12.99 -0.34
C GLU A 147 3.73 -13.42 -0.79
N ILE A 148 3.85 -14.50 -1.58
CA ILE A 148 5.12 -14.95 -2.16
C ILE A 148 5.34 -14.46 -3.59
N ALA A 149 4.29 -14.07 -4.32
CA ALA A 149 4.39 -13.65 -5.72
C ALA A 149 5.05 -12.26 -5.84
N PRO A 150 5.86 -12.02 -6.89
CA PRO A 150 6.40 -10.68 -7.15
C PRO A 150 5.29 -9.63 -7.30
N PRO A 151 5.44 -8.41 -6.74
CA PRO A 151 4.39 -7.39 -6.76
C PRO A 151 3.80 -7.06 -8.13
N ALA A 152 4.62 -7.06 -9.19
CA ALA A 152 4.21 -6.72 -10.55
C ALA A 152 3.37 -7.82 -11.25
N GLU A 153 3.52 -9.07 -10.84
CA GLU A 153 2.94 -10.25 -11.52
C GLU A 153 1.98 -11.02 -10.60
N LYS A 154 1.44 -10.35 -9.57
CA LYS A 154 0.50 -10.94 -8.60
C LYS A 154 -0.76 -11.50 -9.28
N GLY A 155 -1.26 -10.83 -10.33
CA GLY A 155 -2.43 -11.29 -11.08
C GLY A 155 -2.16 -12.60 -11.83
N PHE A 156 -1.07 -12.64 -12.59
CA PHE A 156 -0.60 -13.84 -13.29
C PHE A 156 -0.43 -15.04 -12.36
N PHE A 157 0.30 -14.86 -11.25
CA PHE A 157 0.52 -15.96 -10.30
C PHE A 157 -0.74 -16.34 -9.51
N GLY A 158 -1.59 -15.36 -9.16
CA GLY A 158 -2.87 -15.63 -8.52
C GLY A 158 -3.78 -16.53 -9.36
N ALA A 159 -3.72 -16.42 -10.69
CA ALA A 159 -4.48 -17.28 -11.62
C ALA A 159 -4.14 -18.78 -11.48
N PHE A 160 -2.96 -19.14 -10.95
CA PHE A 160 -2.60 -20.55 -10.71
C PHE A 160 -3.52 -21.25 -9.73
N THR A 161 -4.23 -20.51 -8.86
CA THR A 161 -5.30 -21.08 -8.04
C THR A 161 -6.39 -21.70 -8.92
N GLN A 162 -6.94 -20.91 -9.85
CA GLN A 162 -8.01 -21.38 -10.75
C GLN A 162 -7.50 -22.41 -11.75
N ILE A 163 -6.27 -22.25 -12.26
CA ILE A 163 -5.64 -23.26 -13.12
C ILE A 163 -5.54 -24.60 -12.38
N GLY A 164 -5.10 -24.59 -11.12
CA GLY A 164 -5.08 -25.77 -10.25
C GLY A 164 -6.46 -26.42 -10.16
N CYS A 165 -7.50 -25.66 -9.82
CA CYS A 165 -8.88 -26.15 -9.77
C CYS A 165 -9.30 -26.83 -11.10
N ASN A 166 -9.04 -26.17 -12.24
CA ASN A 166 -9.41 -26.70 -13.54
C ASN A 166 -8.62 -27.98 -13.90
N VAL A 167 -7.34 -28.05 -13.55
CA VAL A 167 -6.51 -29.26 -13.72
C VAL A 167 -7.07 -30.40 -12.88
N GLY A 168 -7.47 -30.14 -11.63
CA GLY A 168 -8.11 -31.12 -10.75
C GLY A 168 -9.41 -31.68 -11.34
N ILE A 169 -10.26 -30.80 -11.88
CA ILE A 169 -11.50 -31.18 -12.56
C ILE A 169 -11.18 -32.09 -13.77
N LEU A 170 -10.20 -31.71 -14.59
CA LEU A 170 -9.82 -32.48 -15.78
C LEU A 170 -9.26 -33.85 -15.43
N ILE A 171 -8.33 -33.94 -14.46
CA ILE A 171 -7.75 -35.21 -13.99
C ILE A 171 -8.88 -36.15 -13.57
N THR A 172 -9.81 -35.63 -12.79
CA THR A 172 -10.91 -36.41 -12.25
C THR A 172 -11.87 -36.91 -13.32
N GLN A 173 -12.20 -36.07 -14.30
CA GLN A 173 -13.02 -36.48 -15.44
C GLN A 173 -12.31 -37.50 -16.33
N LEU A 174 -10.99 -37.37 -16.50
CA LEU A 174 -10.17 -38.34 -17.23
C LEU A 174 -10.15 -39.70 -16.51
N LEU A 175 -9.91 -39.71 -15.19
CA LEU A 175 -10.00 -40.90 -14.35
C LEU A 175 -11.41 -41.49 -14.40
N GLY A 176 -12.43 -40.65 -14.31
CA GLY A 176 -13.83 -41.04 -14.45
C GLY A 176 -14.12 -41.72 -15.79
N TYR A 177 -13.56 -41.24 -16.90
CA TYR A 177 -13.75 -41.87 -18.20
C TYR A 177 -13.19 -43.30 -18.26
N PHE A 178 -12.02 -43.55 -17.66
CA PHE A 178 -11.36 -44.87 -17.71
C PHE A 178 -11.73 -45.81 -16.55
N LEU A 179 -11.99 -45.29 -15.36
CA LEU A 179 -12.11 -46.07 -14.10
C LEU A 179 -13.54 -46.16 -13.58
N SER A 180 -14.54 -45.58 -14.26
CA SER A 180 -15.97 -45.72 -13.87
C SER A 180 -16.54 -47.08 -14.31
N HIS A 181 -15.96 -48.17 -13.82
CA HIS A 181 -16.45 -49.53 -13.95
C HIS A 181 -16.11 -50.35 -12.70
N ASP A 182 -16.93 -51.37 -12.43
CA ASP A 182 -16.77 -52.27 -11.29
C ASP A 182 -16.49 -51.57 -9.95
N SER A 183 -15.47 -52.00 -9.21
CA SER A 183 -15.00 -51.34 -7.99
C SER A 183 -13.86 -50.34 -8.23
N TYR A 184 -13.46 -50.11 -9.50
CA TYR A 184 -12.37 -49.19 -9.83
C TYR A 184 -12.70 -47.72 -9.56
N TRP A 185 -13.99 -47.36 -9.40
CA TRP A 185 -14.38 -46.02 -8.96
C TRP A 185 -13.76 -45.64 -7.60
N ARG A 186 -13.48 -46.62 -6.73
CA ARG A 186 -12.79 -46.39 -5.45
C ARG A 186 -11.36 -45.87 -5.65
N LEU A 187 -10.70 -46.25 -6.75
CA LEU A 187 -9.36 -45.76 -7.09
C LEU A 187 -9.39 -44.28 -7.47
N ILE A 188 -10.46 -43.80 -8.10
CA ILE A 188 -10.64 -42.37 -8.38
C ILE A 188 -10.56 -41.59 -7.07
N LEU A 189 -11.34 -41.99 -6.07
CA LEU A 189 -11.35 -41.33 -4.76
C LEU A 189 -9.99 -41.47 -4.05
N ALA A 190 -9.38 -42.66 -4.08
CA ALA A 190 -8.07 -42.89 -3.47
C ALA A 190 -6.94 -42.02 -4.05
N ILE A 191 -6.98 -41.74 -5.36
CA ILE A 191 -5.99 -40.86 -6.02
C ILE A 191 -6.03 -39.45 -5.44
N GLY A 192 -7.21 -38.94 -5.06
CA GLY A 192 -7.32 -37.66 -4.32
C GLY A 192 -6.49 -37.68 -3.03
N GLY A 193 -6.59 -38.75 -2.25
CA GLY A 193 -5.78 -38.93 -1.03
C GLY A 193 -4.27 -39.01 -1.30
N VAL A 194 -3.86 -39.66 -2.40
CA VAL A 194 -2.44 -39.71 -2.82
C VAL A 194 -1.92 -38.33 -3.17
N ILE A 195 -2.68 -37.53 -3.93
CA ILE A 195 -2.32 -36.15 -4.25
C ILE A 195 -2.20 -35.30 -2.97
N GLY A 196 -3.12 -35.49 -2.02
CA GLY A 196 -3.06 -34.87 -0.68
C GLY A 196 -1.79 -35.24 0.10
N ALA A 197 -1.38 -36.51 0.06
CA ALA A 197 -0.15 -36.97 0.71
C ALA A 197 1.11 -36.38 0.05
N VAL A 198 1.13 -36.29 -1.29
CA VAL A 198 2.21 -35.63 -2.05
C VAL A 198 2.29 -34.15 -1.68
N GLN A 199 1.16 -33.46 -1.57
CA GLN A 199 1.12 -32.09 -1.10
C GLN A 199 1.69 -31.97 0.32
N GLY A 200 1.24 -32.82 1.24
CA GLY A 200 1.72 -32.84 2.63
C GLY A 200 3.24 -33.03 2.71
N ALA A 201 3.78 -33.98 1.97
CA ALA A 201 5.23 -34.21 1.89
C ALA A 201 5.98 -33.02 1.29
N GLY A 202 5.45 -32.42 0.22
CA GLY A 202 6.04 -31.22 -0.40
C GLY A 202 6.06 -30.02 0.54
N LEU A 203 4.99 -29.83 1.33
CA LEU A 203 4.89 -28.73 2.29
C LEU A 203 5.86 -28.85 3.47
N LEU A 204 6.49 -30.01 3.70
CA LEU A 204 7.55 -30.16 4.71
C LEU A 204 8.82 -29.40 4.33
N LEU A 205 9.08 -29.21 3.04
CA LEU A 205 10.26 -28.50 2.52
C LEU A 205 9.95 -27.04 2.14
N SER A 206 8.68 -26.64 2.17
CA SER A 206 8.23 -25.28 1.87
C SER A 206 8.52 -24.32 3.02
N VAL A 207 8.51 -23.02 2.71
CA VAL A 207 8.74 -21.95 3.69
C VAL A 207 7.45 -21.22 4.03
N GLU A 208 7.40 -20.67 5.23
CA GLU A 208 6.32 -19.78 5.63
C GLU A 208 6.37 -18.46 4.85
N SER A 209 5.23 -17.77 4.76
CA SER A 209 5.14 -16.47 4.10
C SER A 209 6.13 -15.47 4.69
N PRO A 210 7.01 -14.85 3.88
CA PRO A 210 7.93 -13.82 4.35
C PRO A 210 7.21 -12.63 4.99
N LYS A 211 6.04 -12.26 4.44
CA LYS A 211 5.20 -11.18 4.96
C LYS A 211 4.68 -11.51 6.36
N TYR A 212 4.16 -12.73 6.55
CA TYR A 212 3.74 -13.22 7.86
C TYR A 212 4.87 -13.17 8.90
N ILE A 213 6.07 -13.65 8.52
CA ILE A 213 7.24 -13.66 9.41
C ILE A 213 7.63 -12.22 9.80
N SER A 214 7.51 -11.28 8.86
CA SER A 214 7.74 -9.85 9.08
C SER A 214 6.75 -9.26 10.09
N GLU A 215 5.46 -9.58 9.94
CA GLU A 215 4.37 -9.16 10.84
C GLU A 215 4.54 -9.73 12.27
N GLN A 216 5.15 -10.91 12.42
CA GLN A 216 5.51 -11.48 13.73
C GLN A 216 6.73 -10.80 14.39
N GLY A 217 7.35 -9.83 13.72
CA GLY A 217 8.50 -9.06 14.23
C GLY A 217 9.86 -9.69 13.93
N ASN A 218 9.93 -10.79 13.18
CA ASN A 218 11.21 -11.45 12.85
C ASN A 218 11.72 -11.02 11.45
N VAL A 219 12.12 -9.75 11.34
CA VAL A 219 12.54 -9.11 10.08
C VAL A 219 13.75 -9.81 9.45
N SER A 220 14.69 -10.29 10.25
CA SER A 220 15.89 -10.98 9.76
C SER A 220 15.56 -12.32 9.07
N LEU A 221 14.66 -13.12 9.65
CA LEU A 221 14.20 -14.37 9.06
C LEU A 221 13.32 -14.12 7.82
N ALA A 222 12.49 -13.07 7.84
CA ALA A 222 11.71 -12.64 6.68
C ALA A 222 12.62 -12.30 5.50
N LYS A 223 13.68 -11.50 5.73
CA LYS A 223 14.70 -11.15 4.73
C LYS A 223 15.39 -12.37 4.15
N LYS A 224 15.83 -13.31 5.01
CA LYS A 224 16.47 -14.57 4.57
C LYS A 224 15.53 -15.44 3.74
N THR A 225 14.26 -15.53 4.15
CA THR A 225 13.24 -16.31 3.45
C THR A 225 12.90 -15.70 2.10
N LEU A 226 12.76 -14.37 2.03
CA LEU A 226 12.50 -13.65 0.79
C LEU A 226 13.67 -13.77 -0.19
N ARG A 227 14.93 -13.68 0.27
CA ARG A 227 16.11 -13.94 -0.57
C ARG A 227 16.13 -15.37 -1.10
N LYS A 228 15.73 -16.37 -0.31
CA LYS A 228 15.62 -17.76 -0.78
C LYS A 228 14.60 -17.91 -1.91
N ILE A 229 13.50 -17.14 -1.86
CA ILE A 229 12.43 -17.17 -2.87
C ILE A 229 12.82 -16.37 -4.12
N ARG A 230 13.40 -15.17 -3.97
CA ARG A 230 13.73 -14.25 -5.07
C ARG A 230 15.09 -14.51 -5.71
N GLY A 231 16.00 -15.20 -5.00
CA GLY A 231 17.39 -15.42 -5.39
C GLY A 231 18.36 -14.52 -4.60
N GLU A 232 19.61 -14.96 -4.41
CA GLU A 232 20.59 -14.25 -3.56
C GLU A 232 20.96 -12.84 -4.06
N HIS A 233 20.84 -12.58 -5.35
CA HIS A 233 21.20 -11.31 -5.99
C HIS A 233 20.01 -10.39 -6.30
N ALA A 234 18.79 -10.78 -5.92
CA ALA A 234 17.61 -9.96 -6.16
C ALA A 234 17.52 -8.80 -5.14
N ASP A 235 17.20 -7.61 -5.63
CA ASP A 235 16.90 -6.48 -4.75
C ASP A 235 15.54 -6.71 -4.08
N ILE A 236 15.56 -6.84 -2.75
CA ILE A 236 14.40 -7.12 -1.90
C ILE A 236 14.08 -5.96 -0.96
N GLU A 237 14.90 -4.91 -0.95
CA GLU A 237 14.76 -3.77 -0.03
C GLU A 237 13.46 -3.01 -0.31
N ASP A 238 13.16 -2.75 -1.59
CA ASP A 238 11.92 -2.09 -2.00
C ASP A 238 10.65 -2.88 -1.63
N GLU A 239 10.70 -4.22 -1.73
CA GLU A 239 9.59 -5.11 -1.37
C GLU A 239 9.37 -5.13 0.15
N MET A 240 10.45 -5.19 0.93
CA MET A 240 10.38 -5.14 2.40
C MET A 240 9.99 -3.77 2.94
N ARG A 241 10.41 -2.68 2.27
CA ARG A 241 10.01 -1.31 2.60
C ARG A 241 8.52 -1.09 2.39
N ASN A 242 7.94 -1.68 1.35
CA ASN A 242 6.50 -1.65 1.08
C ASN A 242 5.66 -2.36 2.16
N TRP A 243 6.26 -3.25 2.96
CA TRP A 243 5.57 -3.86 4.11
C TRP A 243 5.58 -2.99 5.37
N GLY A 244 6.17 -1.78 5.32
CA GLY A 244 6.22 -0.87 6.46
C GLY A 244 7.28 -1.22 7.52
N THR A 245 8.07 -2.27 7.31
CA THR A 245 9.16 -2.67 8.20
C THR A 245 10.39 -1.80 7.98
N SER A 246 10.62 -0.85 8.89
CA SER A 246 11.89 -0.14 8.99
C SER A 246 12.95 -1.06 9.60
N ASP A 247 14.13 -1.10 8.98
CA ASP A 247 15.33 -1.83 9.42
C ASP A 247 15.58 -1.64 10.93
N SER A 248 15.37 -2.70 11.69
CA SER A 248 15.74 -2.82 13.12
C SER A 248 16.83 -3.88 13.29
N SER A 249 17.72 -4.01 12.30
CA SER A 249 18.87 -4.91 12.39
C SER A 249 20.17 -4.14 12.24
N HIS A 250 20.59 -3.49 13.32
CA HIS A 250 21.99 -3.40 13.76
C HIS A 250 22.04 -2.94 15.22
N VAL A 251 21.62 -3.81 16.16
CA VAL A 251 22.31 -4.05 17.44
C VAL A 251 21.86 -5.43 17.94
N ASN A 252 22.63 -6.47 17.62
CA ASN A 252 22.73 -7.62 18.51
C ASN A 252 23.71 -7.19 19.60
N GLU A 253 23.29 -7.18 20.85
CA GLU A 253 24.17 -7.50 21.98
C GLU A 253 23.30 -7.88 23.19
N GLU A 254 23.15 -9.20 23.36
CA GLU A 254 22.70 -9.88 24.57
C GLU A 254 23.77 -9.85 25.70
N GLU A 255 24.75 -8.92 25.66
CA GLU A 255 25.84 -8.83 26.66
C GLU A 255 25.72 -7.60 27.57
N GLN A 256 24.57 -7.45 28.25
CA GLN A 256 24.53 -6.77 29.55
C GLN A 256 23.57 -7.46 30.50
N THR A 257 23.94 -8.69 30.80
CA THR A 257 23.68 -9.37 32.05
C THR A 257 24.23 -8.53 33.23
N LEU A 258 23.66 -8.73 34.44
CA LEU A 258 24.39 -8.71 35.73
C LEU A 258 24.42 -7.46 36.64
N LEU A 259 23.46 -6.53 36.65
CA LEU A 259 23.31 -5.62 37.81
C LEU A 259 21.84 -5.25 38.11
N SER A 260 21.09 -6.19 38.68
CA SER A 260 19.94 -5.83 39.53
C SER A 260 19.74 -6.87 40.64
N PRO A 261 20.35 -6.67 41.82
CA PRO A 261 19.83 -7.27 43.04
C PRO A 261 18.70 -6.37 43.53
N ASN A 262 17.45 -6.73 43.20
CA ASN A 262 16.30 -6.72 44.10
C ASN A 262 15.01 -6.85 43.29
N ALA A 263 14.44 -8.05 43.38
CA ALA A 263 13.04 -8.27 43.14
C ALA A 263 12.23 -7.64 44.29
N SER A 264 11.27 -6.79 43.95
CA SER A 264 10.00 -6.72 44.66
C SER A 264 8.95 -6.04 43.78
N THR A 265 7.97 -6.85 43.37
CA THR A 265 6.55 -6.50 43.27
C THR A 265 6.19 -5.22 42.51
N ASP A 266 5.97 -5.35 41.20
CA ASP A 266 4.61 -5.23 40.66
C ASP A 266 4.60 -5.56 39.16
N ALA A 267 4.06 -6.74 38.85
CA ALA A 267 3.74 -7.15 37.49
C ALA A 267 2.50 -6.41 37.01
N GLY A 268 2.67 -5.16 36.55
CA GLY A 268 1.70 -4.48 35.71
C GLY A 268 1.78 -5.02 34.27
N PRO A 269 0.66 -5.36 33.62
CA PRO A 269 0.71 -5.93 32.27
C PRO A 269 1.23 -4.87 31.29
N LYS A 270 2.37 -5.17 30.65
CA LYS A 270 2.90 -4.43 29.49
C LYS A 270 1.87 -4.48 28.35
N GLN A 271 1.07 -3.44 28.17
CA GLN A 271 0.35 -3.19 26.91
C GLN A 271 1.28 -2.44 25.95
N SER A 272 2.05 -3.20 25.16
CA SER A 272 2.48 -2.71 23.86
C SER A 272 1.27 -2.77 22.92
N GLY A 273 0.87 -1.66 22.31
CA GLY A 273 -0.19 -1.62 21.31
C GLY A 273 0.13 -2.53 20.13
N LYS A 274 -0.47 -3.72 20.12
CA LYS A 274 -0.70 -4.54 18.93
C LYS A 274 -1.99 -4.02 18.31
N GLU A 275 -1.93 -3.32 17.17
CA GLU A 275 -3.07 -3.31 16.26
C GLU A 275 -3.21 -4.74 15.71
N GLY A 276 -4.09 -5.53 16.32
CA GLY A 276 -4.32 -6.91 15.94
C GLY A 276 -5.22 -6.99 14.71
N ASN A 277 -4.96 -7.98 13.85
CA ASN A 277 -5.81 -8.36 12.72
C ASN A 277 -7.30 -8.37 13.10
N LEU A 278 -8.12 -7.73 12.27
CA LEU A 278 -9.54 -7.50 12.54
C LEU A 278 -10.33 -8.81 12.48
N SER A 279 -11.14 -9.06 13.49
CA SER A 279 -12.12 -10.14 13.48
C SER A 279 -13.17 -9.92 12.39
N ILE A 280 -13.74 -11.01 11.86
CA ILE A 280 -14.88 -11.04 10.93
C ILE A 280 -15.97 -10.02 11.32
N MET A 281 -16.32 -9.95 12.60
CA MET A 281 -17.36 -9.04 13.10
C MET A 281 -16.92 -7.57 13.10
N GLN A 282 -15.62 -7.30 13.25
CA GLN A 282 -15.07 -5.95 13.25
C GLN A 282 -14.97 -5.38 11.83
N VAL A 283 -14.72 -6.23 10.82
CA VAL A 283 -14.70 -5.83 9.40
C VAL A 283 -16.00 -5.16 8.97
N PHE A 284 -17.15 -5.68 9.42
CA PHE A 284 -18.46 -5.09 9.10
C PHE A 284 -18.86 -3.89 9.96
N ARG A 285 -18.16 -3.62 11.07
CA ARG A 285 -18.41 -2.46 11.93
C ARG A 285 -17.65 -1.22 11.47
N HIS A 286 -16.51 -1.40 10.80
CA HIS A 286 -15.74 -0.30 10.23
C HIS A 286 -16.28 0.06 8.84
N SER A 287 -16.80 1.29 8.71
CA SER A 287 -17.36 1.85 7.47
C SER A 287 -16.39 1.73 6.27
N ASP A 288 -15.08 1.77 6.55
CA ASP A 288 -14.01 1.68 5.56
C ASP A 288 -13.84 0.26 5.00
N TYR A 289 -13.90 -0.80 5.81
CA TYR A 289 -13.72 -2.16 5.30
C TYR A 289 -15.02 -2.79 4.80
N GLN A 290 -16.17 -2.31 5.28
CA GLN A 290 -17.49 -2.86 4.92
C GLN A 290 -17.76 -2.79 3.41
N LYS A 291 -17.48 -1.65 2.75
CA LYS A 291 -17.70 -1.48 1.30
C LYS A 291 -16.86 -2.46 0.48
N ALA A 292 -15.62 -2.66 0.88
CA ALA A 292 -14.70 -3.59 0.24
C ALA A 292 -15.11 -5.04 0.44
N ALA A 293 -15.50 -5.41 1.66
CA ALA A 293 -15.99 -6.75 1.96
C ALA A 293 -17.25 -7.08 1.14
N ILE A 294 -18.21 -6.15 1.03
CA ILE A 294 -19.42 -6.34 0.22
C ILE A 294 -19.07 -6.56 -1.26
N ALA A 295 -18.13 -5.79 -1.81
CA ALA A 295 -17.69 -5.95 -3.19
C ALA A 295 -17.11 -7.35 -3.45
N VAL A 296 -16.23 -7.84 -2.58
CA VAL A 296 -15.62 -9.18 -2.72
C VAL A 296 -16.67 -10.28 -2.56
N ILE A 297 -17.56 -10.17 -1.56
CA ILE A 297 -18.66 -11.13 -1.34
C ILE A 297 -19.56 -11.22 -2.58
N MET A 298 -19.97 -10.09 -3.14
CA MET A 298 -20.85 -10.05 -4.30
C MET A 298 -20.19 -10.63 -5.56
N VAL A 299 -18.89 -10.40 -5.75
CA VAL A 299 -18.13 -11.03 -6.84
C VAL A 299 -18.02 -12.55 -6.65
N MET A 300 -17.81 -13.02 -5.42
CA MET A 300 -17.82 -14.45 -5.09
C MET A 300 -19.19 -15.12 -5.29
N LEU A 301 -20.28 -14.40 -4.98
CA LEU A 301 -21.64 -14.84 -5.29
C LEU A 301 -21.88 -14.88 -6.80
N ALA A 302 -21.42 -13.86 -7.54
CA ALA A 302 -21.50 -13.80 -8.99
C ALA A 302 -20.81 -15.00 -9.65
N GLN A 303 -19.65 -15.40 -9.14
CA GLN A 303 -18.92 -16.57 -9.62
C GLN A 303 -19.79 -17.83 -9.60
N GLN A 304 -20.53 -18.09 -8.53
CA GLN A 304 -21.33 -19.31 -8.38
C GLN A 304 -22.71 -19.22 -9.02
N PHE A 305 -23.41 -18.10 -8.82
CA PHE A 305 -24.74 -17.88 -9.38
C PHE A 305 -24.76 -17.53 -10.87
N SER A 306 -23.59 -17.35 -11.49
CA SER A 306 -23.45 -17.41 -12.94
C SER A 306 -23.82 -18.79 -13.51
N GLY A 307 -23.77 -19.85 -12.69
CA GLY A 307 -24.19 -21.19 -13.05
C GLY A 307 -23.06 -22.16 -13.44
N ILE A 308 -21.78 -21.82 -13.23
CA ILE A 308 -20.65 -22.68 -13.62
C ILE A 308 -20.70 -24.09 -13.02
N ASN A 309 -21.12 -24.21 -11.75
CA ASN A 309 -21.22 -25.51 -11.10
C ASN A 309 -22.29 -26.42 -11.73
N SER A 310 -23.29 -25.87 -12.44
CA SER A 310 -24.25 -26.69 -13.17
C SER A 310 -23.60 -27.54 -14.25
N ILE A 311 -22.56 -27.00 -14.91
CA ILE A 311 -21.80 -27.69 -15.96
C ILE A 311 -20.71 -28.55 -15.32
N VAL A 312 -19.97 -28.04 -14.34
CA VAL A 312 -18.86 -28.78 -13.71
C VAL A 312 -19.36 -30.02 -12.96
N MET A 313 -20.45 -29.89 -12.19
CA MET A 313 -20.98 -30.97 -11.35
C MET A 313 -21.95 -31.90 -12.09
N TYR A 314 -22.66 -31.42 -13.11
CA TYR A 314 -23.71 -32.18 -13.80
C TYR A 314 -23.56 -32.24 -15.33
N GLY A 315 -22.41 -31.82 -15.87
CA GLY A 315 -22.19 -31.68 -17.31
C GLY A 315 -22.41 -32.95 -18.12
N VAL A 316 -21.98 -34.12 -17.62
CA VAL A 316 -22.20 -35.41 -18.31
C VAL A 316 -23.70 -35.70 -18.43
N SER A 317 -24.45 -35.58 -17.33
CA SER A 317 -25.89 -35.81 -17.30
C SER A 317 -26.67 -34.82 -18.17
N LEU A 318 -26.23 -33.56 -18.21
CA LEU A 318 -26.83 -32.52 -19.03
C LEU A 318 -26.60 -32.75 -20.53
N LEU A 319 -25.39 -33.17 -20.91
CA LEU A 319 -25.01 -33.42 -22.30
C LEU A 319 -25.50 -34.79 -22.81
N ALA A 320 -25.73 -35.76 -21.92
CA ALA A 320 -26.24 -37.08 -22.28
C ALA A 320 -27.60 -37.03 -22.98
N GLY A 321 -28.48 -36.10 -22.58
CA GLY A 321 -29.78 -35.90 -23.23
C GLY A 321 -29.72 -35.18 -24.59
N LEU A 322 -28.55 -34.66 -24.98
CA LEU A 322 -28.36 -33.86 -26.21
C LEU A 322 -27.46 -34.57 -27.24
N LEU A 323 -26.51 -35.40 -26.79
CA LEU A 323 -25.50 -36.08 -27.61
C LEU A 323 -25.32 -37.52 -27.11
N GLU A 324 -26.15 -38.43 -27.61
CA GLU A 324 -26.29 -39.82 -27.12
C GLU A 324 -25.01 -40.68 -27.16
N SER A 325 -23.96 -40.30 -27.93
CA SER A 325 -22.74 -41.12 -28.07
C SER A 325 -21.43 -40.50 -27.55
N ASN A 326 -21.36 -39.20 -27.24
CA ASN A 326 -20.08 -38.50 -26.99
C ASN A 326 -20.10 -37.53 -25.78
N SER A 327 -21.09 -37.59 -24.88
CA SER A 327 -21.26 -36.61 -23.79
C SER A 327 -20.08 -36.55 -22.81
N ALA A 328 -19.50 -37.69 -22.41
CA ALA A 328 -18.35 -37.74 -21.52
C ALA A 328 -17.08 -37.16 -22.17
N LEU A 329 -16.85 -37.47 -23.45
CA LEU A 329 -15.73 -36.92 -24.23
C LEU A 329 -15.87 -35.41 -24.44
N LEU A 330 -17.09 -34.93 -24.69
CA LEU A 330 -17.36 -33.49 -24.79
C LEU A 330 -17.13 -32.78 -23.45
N ASN A 331 -17.54 -33.37 -22.33
CA ASN A 331 -17.29 -32.79 -21.00
C ASN A 331 -15.78 -32.70 -20.70
N LEU A 332 -15.01 -33.71 -21.09
CA LEU A 332 -13.55 -33.69 -21.00
C LEU A 332 -12.94 -32.57 -21.87
N ALA A 333 -13.44 -32.41 -23.10
CA ALA A 333 -13.00 -31.34 -24.00
C ALA A 333 -13.34 -29.94 -23.45
N VAL A 334 -14.50 -29.77 -22.82
CA VAL A 334 -14.90 -28.53 -22.14
C VAL A 334 -13.94 -28.19 -21.00
N SER A 335 -13.56 -29.16 -20.18
CA SER A 335 -12.59 -28.95 -19.08
C SER A 335 -11.19 -28.67 -19.58
N ALA A 336 -10.74 -29.35 -20.65
CA ALA A 336 -9.45 -29.07 -21.27
C ALA A 336 -9.41 -27.65 -21.87
N LEU A 337 -10.48 -27.24 -22.56
CA LEU A 337 -10.63 -25.88 -23.06
C LEU A 337 -10.58 -24.85 -21.93
N ASN A 338 -11.25 -25.13 -20.79
CA ASN A 338 -11.24 -24.24 -19.64
C ASN A 338 -9.82 -23.96 -19.14
N ILE A 339 -8.95 -24.98 -19.07
CA ILE A 339 -7.54 -24.81 -18.69
C ILE A 339 -6.80 -23.93 -19.70
N ILE A 340 -6.94 -24.21 -21.00
CA ILE A 340 -6.26 -23.46 -22.06
C ILE A 340 -6.68 -21.99 -22.04
N VAL A 341 -7.99 -21.72 -21.96
CA VAL A 341 -8.51 -20.36 -21.92
C VAL A 341 -8.06 -19.66 -20.64
N THR A 342 -8.17 -20.31 -19.47
CA THR A 342 -7.73 -19.73 -18.18
C THR A 342 -6.25 -19.37 -18.21
N ALA A 343 -5.39 -20.27 -18.70
CA ALA A 343 -3.95 -20.01 -18.81
C ALA A 343 -3.64 -18.88 -19.82
N SER A 344 -4.34 -18.86 -20.95
CA SER A 344 -4.17 -17.80 -21.97
C SER A 344 -4.67 -16.43 -21.50
N CYS A 345 -5.69 -16.40 -20.64
CA CYS A 345 -6.27 -15.18 -20.08
C CYS A 345 -5.62 -14.77 -18.75
N ALA A 346 -4.75 -15.58 -18.14
CA ALA A 346 -4.07 -15.22 -16.89
C ALA A 346 -3.33 -13.85 -16.98
N PRO A 347 -2.60 -13.52 -18.07
CA PRO A 347 -1.98 -12.20 -18.21
C PRO A 347 -2.96 -11.05 -18.47
N LEU A 348 -4.23 -11.37 -18.78
CA LEU A 348 -5.23 -10.38 -19.15
C LEU A 348 -5.67 -9.54 -17.96
N ALA A 349 -5.72 -10.12 -16.76
CA ALA A 349 -6.06 -9.41 -15.53
C ALA A 349 -5.08 -8.25 -15.25
N ASP A 350 -3.80 -8.44 -15.56
CA ASP A 350 -2.76 -7.42 -15.41
C ASP A 350 -2.73 -6.42 -16.58
N LYS A 351 -3.16 -6.83 -17.79
CA LYS A 351 -3.19 -5.97 -18.98
C LYS A 351 -4.46 -5.14 -19.15
N LEU A 352 -5.64 -5.70 -18.95
CA LEU A 352 -6.92 -5.00 -19.15
C LEU A 352 -7.50 -4.43 -17.86
N GLY A 353 -7.11 -4.97 -16.70
CA GLY A 353 -7.67 -4.61 -15.40
C GLY A 353 -8.72 -5.61 -14.94
N ARG A 354 -8.98 -5.63 -13.64
CA ARG A 354 -9.79 -6.66 -12.97
C ARG A 354 -11.27 -6.45 -13.29
N LYS A 355 -11.74 -5.20 -13.28
CA LYS A 355 -13.15 -4.87 -13.53
C LYS A 355 -13.57 -5.23 -14.96
N VAL A 356 -12.72 -4.93 -15.93
CA VAL A 356 -12.98 -5.25 -17.34
C VAL A 356 -13.10 -6.76 -17.54
N CYS A 357 -12.18 -7.55 -16.97
CA CYS A 357 -12.24 -9.01 -17.07
C CYS A 357 -13.52 -9.60 -16.44
N LEU A 358 -13.94 -9.09 -15.27
CA LEU A 358 -15.19 -9.51 -14.62
C LEU A 358 -16.43 -9.19 -15.46
N LEU A 359 -16.51 -7.98 -16.02
CA LEU A 359 -17.64 -7.57 -16.86
C LEU A 359 -17.69 -8.35 -18.17
N SER A 360 -16.56 -8.54 -18.84
CA SER A 360 -16.48 -9.38 -20.04
C SER A 360 -16.91 -10.81 -19.76
N SER A 361 -16.47 -11.39 -18.62
CA SER A 361 -16.86 -12.73 -18.20
C SER A 361 -18.38 -12.85 -17.98
N LEU A 362 -18.98 -11.92 -17.23
CA LEU A 362 -20.43 -11.88 -16.98
C LEU A 362 -21.25 -11.71 -18.26
N ALA A 363 -20.80 -10.87 -19.20
CA ALA A 363 -21.46 -10.68 -20.49
C ALA A 363 -21.41 -11.94 -21.37
N ILE A 364 -20.25 -12.60 -21.45
CA ILE A 364 -20.08 -13.84 -22.23
C ILE A 364 -20.91 -14.97 -21.59
N MET A 365 -20.86 -15.14 -20.27
CA MET A 365 -21.62 -16.16 -19.55
C MET A 365 -23.15 -15.92 -19.63
N GLY A 366 -23.59 -14.66 -19.49
CA GLY A 366 -25.01 -14.32 -19.61
C GLY A 366 -25.56 -14.57 -21.02
N SER A 367 -24.83 -14.15 -22.06
CA SER A 367 -25.24 -14.37 -23.45
C SER A 367 -25.21 -15.86 -23.84
N SER A 368 -24.17 -16.60 -23.44
CA SER A 368 -24.09 -18.04 -23.67
C SER A 368 -25.13 -18.84 -22.88
N SER A 369 -25.54 -18.40 -21.69
CA SER A 369 -26.66 -18.99 -20.96
C SER A 369 -27.97 -18.88 -21.74
N LEU A 370 -28.23 -17.74 -22.38
CA LEU A 370 -29.41 -17.57 -23.24
C LEU A 370 -29.35 -18.51 -24.45
N LEU A 371 -28.19 -18.61 -25.10
CA LEU A 371 -27.98 -19.53 -26.21
C LEU A 371 -28.19 -20.99 -25.79
N LEU A 372 -27.72 -21.37 -24.59
CA LEU A 372 -27.89 -22.70 -24.04
C LEU A 372 -29.36 -23.01 -23.71
N ALA A 373 -30.09 -22.04 -23.13
CA ALA A 373 -31.52 -22.16 -22.89
C ALA A 373 -32.29 -22.42 -24.19
N ILE A 374 -32.01 -21.63 -25.23
CA ILE A 374 -32.62 -21.78 -26.56
C ILE A 374 -32.23 -23.12 -27.19
N GLY A 375 -30.96 -23.51 -27.12
CA GLY A 375 -30.45 -24.76 -27.66
C GLY A 375 -31.14 -25.98 -27.06
N ILE A 376 -31.35 -26.00 -25.74
CA ILE A 376 -32.06 -27.09 -25.06
C ILE A 376 -33.55 -27.08 -25.39
N ILE A 377 -34.22 -25.92 -25.35
CA ILE A 377 -35.67 -25.81 -25.60
C ILE A 377 -36.01 -26.18 -27.05
N LYS A 378 -35.16 -25.81 -28.01
CA LYS A 378 -35.34 -26.12 -29.43
C LYS A 378 -34.73 -27.47 -29.81
N ALA A 379 -34.13 -28.20 -28.86
CA ALA A 379 -33.45 -29.47 -29.08
C ALA A 379 -32.43 -29.40 -30.23
N ILE A 380 -31.57 -28.37 -30.24
CA ILE A 380 -30.48 -28.18 -31.22
C ILE A 380 -29.15 -28.53 -30.53
N PRO A 381 -28.60 -29.75 -30.73
CA PRO A 381 -27.42 -30.22 -30.00
C PRO A 381 -26.17 -29.39 -30.26
N VAL A 382 -25.94 -29.02 -31.52
CA VAL A 382 -24.75 -28.25 -31.94
C VAL A 382 -24.73 -26.87 -31.27
N LEU A 383 -25.87 -26.18 -31.22
CA LEU A 383 -25.99 -24.88 -30.57
C LEU A 383 -25.72 -25.00 -29.07
N SER A 384 -26.24 -26.05 -28.43
CA SER A 384 -26.04 -26.31 -27.00
C SER A 384 -24.55 -26.60 -26.69
N ALA A 385 -23.88 -27.38 -27.54
CA ALA A 385 -22.45 -27.67 -27.39
C ALA A 385 -21.59 -26.40 -27.53
N ILE A 386 -21.84 -25.57 -28.55
CA ILE A 386 -21.15 -24.29 -28.74
C ILE A 386 -21.42 -23.35 -27.57
N ALA A 387 -22.67 -23.27 -27.10
CA ALA A 387 -23.04 -22.44 -25.96
C ALA A 387 -22.32 -22.86 -24.68
N VAL A 388 -22.19 -24.15 -24.39
CA VAL A 388 -21.41 -24.68 -23.25
C VAL A 388 -19.92 -24.29 -23.36
N LEU A 389 -19.33 -24.44 -24.55
CA LEU A 389 -17.92 -24.07 -24.77
C LEU A 389 -17.69 -22.57 -24.55
N LEU A 390 -18.57 -21.72 -25.09
CA LEU A 390 -18.52 -20.28 -24.90
C LEU A 390 -18.76 -19.88 -23.43
N PHE A 391 -19.69 -20.56 -22.76
CA PHE A 391 -20.00 -20.32 -21.35
C PHE A 391 -18.79 -20.58 -20.46
N VAL A 392 -18.13 -21.73 -20.63
CA VAL A 392 -16.94 -22.10 -19.85
C VAL A 392 -15.74 -21.23 -20.22
N SER A 393 -15.59 -20.87 -21.49
CA SER A 393 -14.57 -19.91 -21.92
C SER A 393 -14.81 -18.52 -21.31
N GLY A 394 -16.07 -18.07 -21.24
CA GLY A 394 -16.45 -16.81 -20.61
C GLY A 394 -16.12 -16.77 -19.12
N PHE A 395 -16.32 -17.88 -18.41
CA PHE A 395 -15.92 -18.01 -17.00
C PHE A 395 -14.41 -17.83 -16.82
N ALA A 396 -13.61 -18.50 -17.66
CA ALA A 396 -12.15 -18.47 -17.61
C ALA A 396 -11.53 -17.08 -17.84
N VAL A 397 -12.22 -16.19 -18.57
CA VAL A 397 -11.75 -14.83 -18.86
C VAL A 397 -11.66 -13.95 -17.61
N GLY A 398 -12.51 -14.17 -16.59
CA GLY A 398 -12.58 -13.25 -15.45
C GLY A 398 -13.08 -13.88 -14.15
N LEU A 399 -14.34 -14.36 -14.12
CA LEU A 399 -14.97 -14.87 -12.90
C LEU A 399 -14.25 -16.10 -12.30
N GLY A 400 -13.45 -16.83 -13.09
CA GLY A 400 -12.57 -17.86 -12.55
C GLY A 400 -11.43 -17.30 -11.70
N PRO A 401 -10.42 -16.64 -12.31
CA PRO A 401 -9.21 -16.25 -11.59
C PRO A 401 -9.33 -14.98 -10.74
N VAL A 402 -10.12 -13.98 -11.17
CA VAL A 402 -10.12 -12.65 -10.54
C VAL A 402 -10.67 -12.63 -9.11
N PRO A 403 -11.75 -13.36 -8.75
CA PRO A 403 -12.29 -13.30 -7.38
C PRO A 403 -11.27 -13.67 -6.30
N PHE A 404 -10.41 -14.66 -6.56
CA PHE A 404 -9.44 -15.15 -5.57
C PHE A 404 -8.35 -14.12 -5.22
N ILE A 405 -8.00 -13.22 -6.15
CA ILE A 405 -7.00 -12.15 -5.91
C ILE A 405 -7.62 -10.87 -5.36
N LEU A 406 -8.91 -10.63 -5.64
CA LEU A 406 -9.58 -9.35 -5.41
C LEU A 406 -9.60 -8.93 -3.93
N ALA A 407 -9.71 -9.87 -2.99
CA ALA A 407 -9.71 -9.56 -1.55
C ALA A 407 -8.41 -8.91 -1.09
N SER A 408 -7.27 -9.41 -1.59
CA SER A 408 -5.93 -8.89 -1.25
C SER A 408 -5.61 -7.54 -1.89
N GLU A 409 -6.39 -7.12 -2.90
CA GLU A 409 -6.24 -5.84 -3.61
C GLU A 409 -7.23 -4.77 -3.11
N LEU A 410 -8.44 -5.18 -2.67
CA LEU A 410 -9.49 -4.26 -2.21
C LEU A 410 -9.44 -3.93 -0.71
N VAL A 411 -8.72 -4.72 0.08
CA VAL A 411 -8.67 -4.62 1.56
C VAL A 411 -7.22 -4.52 2.03
N GLY A 412 -6.99 -3.72 3.07
CA GLY A 412 -5.68 -3.61 3.72
C GLY A 412 -5.28 -4.91 4.46
N PRO A 413 -3.97 -5.13 4.70
CA PRO A 413 -3.43 -6.37 5.26
C PRO A 413 -4.16 -6.86 6.52
N ASP A 414 -4.61 -5.94 7.37
CA ASP A 414 -5.24 -6.23 8.67
C ASP A 414 -6.62 -6.89 8.57
N ALA A 415 -7.28 -6.81 7.40
CA ALA A 415 -8.63 -7.32 7.17
C ALA A 415 -8.75 -8.27 5.97
N VAL A 416 -7.65 -8.55 5.25
CA VAL A 416 -7.65 -9.44 4.07
C VAL A 416 -8.07 -10.86 4.47
N ASP A 417 -7.50 -11.43 5.53
CA ASP A 417 -7.77 -12.79 5.98
C ASP A 417 -9.26 -13.00 6.33
N ALA A 418 -9.83 -12.06 7.08
CA ALA A 418 -11.23 -12.08 7.50
C ALA A 418 -12.19 -11.87 6.31
N THR A 419 -11.88 -10.91 5.43
CA THR A 419 -12.70 -10.64 4.24
C THR A 419 -12.72 -11.84 3.30
N GLN A 420 -11.57 -12.43 3.03
CA GLN A 420 -11.43 -13.58 2.15
C GLN A 420 -12.22 -14.79 2.69
N SER A 421 -12.17 -15.03 4.00
CA SER A 421 -12.91 -16.12 4.65
C SER A 421 -14.42 -15.97 4.53
N ILE A 422 -14.95 -14.76 4.75
CA ILE A 422 -16.40 -14.49 4.63
C ILE A 422 -16.85 -14.57 3.18
N ALA A 423 -16.08 -13.99 2.25
CA ALA A 423 -16.39 -14.02 0.84
C ALA A 423 -16.40 -15.43 0.27
N LEU A 424 -15.43 -16.27 0.66
CA LEU A 424 -15.44 -17.69 0.32
C LEU A 424 -16.51 -18.47 1.08
N GLY A 425 -16.86 -18.09 2.31
CA GLY A 425 -18.05 -18.62 2.98
C GLY A 425 -19.32 -18.38 2.16
N ALA A 426 -19.51 -17.16 1.63
CA ALA A 426 -20.62 -16.84 0.73
C ALA A 426 -20.55 -17.64 -0.59
N ASN A 427 -19.34 -17.83 -1.13
CA ASN A 427 -19.09 -18.69 -2.29
C ASN A 427 -19.55 -20.14 -2.04
N TRP A 428 -19.20 -20.73 -0.89
CA TRP A 428 -19.61 -22.09 -0.53
C TRP A 428 -21.11 -22.21 -0.30
N ILE A 429 -21.74 -21.21 0.32
CA ILE A 429 -23.21 -21.16 0.46
C ILE A 429 -23.87 -21.13 -0.93
N ALA A 430 -23.41 -20.28 -1.84
CA ALA A 430 -23.93 -20.22 -3.19
C ALA A 430 -23.68 -21.53 -3.97
N THR A 431 -22.51 -22.15 -3.77
CA THR A 431 -22.18 -23.47 -4.32
C THR A 431 -23.15 -24.55 -3.84
N PHE A 432 -23.43 -24.61 -2.54
CA PHE A 432 -24.43 -25.51 -1.97
C PHE A 432 -25.82 -25.27 -2.57
N VAL A 433 -26.25 -24.01 -2.67
CA VAL A 433 -27.56 -23.67 -3.26
C VAL A 433 -27.64 -24.14 -4.71
N VAL A 434 -26.63 -23.86 -5.54
CA VAL A 434 -26.62 -24.32 -6.93
C VAL A 434 -26.59 -25.85 -6.99
N ALA A 435 -25.71 -26.50 -6.23
CA ALA A 435 -25.58 -27.96 -6.22
C ALA A 435 -26.88 -28.66 -5.83
N GLN A 436 -27.54 -28.22 -4.75
CA GLN A 436 -28.73 -28.85 -4.22
C GLN A 436 -29.98 -28.58 -5.07
N PHE A 437 -30.18 -27.34 -5.51
CA PHE A 437 -31.43 -26.94 -6.17
C PHE A 437 -31.40 -27.05 -7.70
N PHE A 438 -30.22 -27.09 -8.34
CA PHE A 438 -30.13 -27.20 -9.80
C PHE A 438 -30.78 -28.47 -10.36
N PRO A 439 -30.54 -29.69 -9.84
CA PRO A 439 -31.20 -30.90 -10.36
C PRO A 439 -32.72 -30.83 -10.25
N LEU A 440 -33.25 -30.28 -9.15
CA LEU A 440 -34.68 -30.11 -8.93
C LEU A 440 -35.28 -29.08 -9.89
N ALA A 441 -34.59 -27.96 -10.09
CA ALA A 441 -35.00 -26.93 -11.05
C ALA A 441 -34.96 -27.47 -12.48
N SER A 442 -33.91 -28.19 -12.86
CA SER A 442 -33.73 -28.75 -14.20
C SER A 442 -34.78 -29.82 -14.51
N ALA A 443 -35.16 -30.65 -13.53
CA ALA A 443 -36.23 -31.63 -13.69
C ALA A 443 -37.61 -31.00 -13.99
N LYS A 444 -37.90 -29.81 -13.46
CA LYS A 444 -39.19 -29.12 -13.66
C LYS A 444 -39.19 -28.12 -14.82
N LEU A 445 -38.09 -27.40 -14.99
CA LEU A 445 -37.97 -26.26 -15.91
C LEU A 445 -37.19 -26.61 -17.19
N HIS A 446 -36.54 -27.78 -17.24
CA HIS A 446 -35.65 -28.20 -18.34
C HIS A 446 -34.67 -27.07 -18.70
N GLY A 447 -34.53 -26.75 -19.99
CA GLY A 447 -33.64 -25.67 -20.45
C GLY A 447 -33.97 -24.27 -19.93
N LYS A 448 -35.17 -24.03 -19.37
CA LYS A 448 -35.57 -22.70 -18.87
C LYS A 448 -34.78 -22.26 -17.63
N VAL A 449 -34.12 -23.19 -16.92
CA VAL A 449 -33.24 -22.86 -15.78
C VAL A 449 -32.14 -21.87 -16.20
N TYR A 450 -31.64 -21.97 -17.44
CA TYR A 450 -30.58 -21.09 -17.92
C TYR A 450 -31.03 -19.63 -18.16
N PHE A 451 -32.34 -19.35 -18.24
CA PHE A 451 -32.82 -17.97 -18.19
C PHE A 451 -32.61 -17.33 -16.81
N ILE A 452 -32.67 -18.14 -15.74
CA ILE A 452 -32.40 -17.67 -14.37
C ILE A 452 -30.93 -17.27 -14.26
N PHE A 453 -30.01 -18.10 -14.77
CA PHE A 453 -28.58 -17.78 -14.78
C PHE A 453 -28.25 -16.56 -15.66
N ALA A 454 -28.93 -16.39 -16.79
CA ALA A 454 -28.79 -15.19 -17.62
C ALA A 454 -29.24 -13.91 -16.88
N ALA A 455 -30.39 -13.96 -16.20
CA ALA A 455 -30.91 -12.84 -15.42
C ALA A 455 -30.00 -12.51 -14.22
N LEU A 456 -29.52 -13.51 -13.50
CA LEU A 456 -28.56 -13.33 -12.40
C LEU A 456 -27.24 -12.75 -12.92
N SER A 457 -26.73 -13.23 -14.05
CA SER A 457 -25.52 -12.67 -14.68
C SER A 457 -25.69 -11.20 -15.06
N ALA A 458 -26.86 -10.80 -15.56
CA ALA A 458 -27.17 -9.39 -15.85
C ALA A 458 -27.24 -8.53 -14.58
N PHE A 459 -27.83 -9.05 -13.49
CA PHE A 459 -27.85 -8.39 -12.19
C PHE A 459 -26.42 -8.17 -11.65
N PHE A 460 -25.58 -9.21 -11.65
CA PHE A 460 -24.19 -9.08 -11.21
C PHE A 460 -23.38 -8.18 -12.14
N PHE A 461 -23.65 -8.17 -13.44
CA PHE A 461 -23.03 -7.24 -14.38
C PHE A 461 -23.33 -5.79 -14.00
N ALA A 462 -24.59 -5.46 -13.70
CA ALA A 462 -24.99 -4.14 -13.23
C ALA A 462 -24.36 -3.78 -11.88
N PHE A 463 -24.28 -4.74 -10.96
CA PHE A 463 -23.64 -4.52 -9.65
C PHE A 463 -22.14 -4.26 -9.80
N VAL A 464 -21.42 -5.09 -10.56
CA VAL A 464 -19.97 -4.95 -10.77
C VAL A 464 -19.65 -3.66 -11.53
N SER A 465 -20.49 -3.26 -12.49
CA SER A 465 -20.27 -2.02 -13.24
C SER A 465 -20.41 -0.78 -12.35
N TRP A 466 -21.37 -0.77 -11.42
CA TRP A 466 -21.63 0.37 -10.54
C TRP A 466 -20.78 0.39 -9.26
N TYR A 467 -20.67 -0.74 -8.55
CA TYR A 467 -20.16 -0.78 -7.18
C TYR A 467 -18.68 -1.19 -7.06
N VAL A 468 -18.17 -2.03 -7.97
CA VAL A 468 -16.80 -2.56 -7.88
C VAL A 468 -15.81 -1.58 -8.54
N PRO A 469 -14.80 -1.07 -7.83
CA PRO A 469 -13.78 -0.20 -8.39
C PRO A 469 -12.70 -0.99 -9.17
N GLU A 470 -11.94 -0.29 -10.01
CA GLU A 470 -10.77 -0.87 -10.71
C GLU A 470 -9.54 -0.84 -9.80
N THR A 471 -8.86 -1.98 -9.66
CA THR A 471 -7.66 -2.14 -8.82
C THR A 471 -6.36 -1.97 -9.61
N LYS A 472 -6.40 -2.08 -10.93
CA LYS A 472 -5.19 -1.99 -11.77
C LYS A 472 -4.47 -0.64 -11.62
N GLY A 473 -3.17 -0.70 -11.37
CA GLY A 473 -2.29 0.47 -11.29
C GLY A 473 -2.44 1.27 -10.00
N LYS A 474 -3.15 0.72 -9.00
CA LYS A 474 -3.33 1.31 -7.67
C LYS A 474 -2.32 0.72 -6.70
N LYS A 475 -1.72 1.57 -5.86
CA LYS A 475 -0.68 1.16 -4.91
C LYS A 475 -1.27 0.36 -3.76
N ASN A 476 -2.32 0.89 -3.15
CA ASN A 476 -2.95 0.36 -1.93
C ASN A 476 -4.47 0.39 -2.02
N ALA A 477 -5.16 -0.36 -1.15
CA ALA A 477 -6.62 -0.40 -1.06
C ALA A 477 -7.24 1.01 -0.89
N ASP A 478 -6.58 1.93 -0.20
CA ASP A 478 -7.09 3.29 0.00
C ASP A 478 -7.14 4.12 -1.30
N GLU A 479 -6.19 3.91 -2.21
CA GLU A 479 -6.20 4.55 -3.53
C GLU A 479 -7.33 4.01 -4.42
N VAL A 480 -7.64 2.71 -4.30
CA VAL A 480 -8.73 2.05 -5.02
C VAL A 480 -10.09 2.66 -4.66
N TRP A 481 -10.30 2.89 -3.36
CA TRP A 481 -11.54 3.47 -2.85
C TRP A 481 -11.57 5.00 -2.88
N GLY A 482 -10.53 5.65 -3.42
CA GLY A 482 -10.43 7.12 -3.47
C GLY A 482 -10.36 7.77 -2.09
N ARG A 483 -9.82 7.06 -1.10
CA ARG A 483 -9.60 7.54 0.28
C ARG A 483 -8.32 8.37 0.39
N GLU A 484 -7.48 8.37 -0.64
CA GLU A 484 -6.47 9.41 -0.82
C GLU A 484 -7.19 10.75 -1.04
N ARG A 485 -6.93 11.73 -0.17
CA ARG A 485 -7.46 13.10 -0.33
C ARG A 485 -6.99 13.65 -1.68
N ARG A 486 -7.90 13.71 -2.66
CA ARG A 486 -7.73 14.48 -3.90
C ARG A 486 -7.52 15.95 -3.53
N ILE A 487 -6.29 16.44 -3.61
CA ILE A 487 -6.02 17.87 -3.77
C ILE A 487 -6.32 18.18 -5.24
N GLY A 488 -7.32 19.04 -5.46
CA GLY A 488 -8.20 19.01 -6.62
C GLY A 488 -7.61 19.42 -7.97
N THR A 489 -8.04 18.68 -9.00
CA THR A 489 -8.21 19.17 -10.37
C THR A 489 -9.70 19.13 -10.70
N ALA A 490 -10.34 20.28 -10.78
CA ALA A 490 -11.57 20.49 -11.56
C ALA A 490 -11.71 21.99 -11.83
N ALA A 491 -11.43 22.38 -13.08
CA ALA A 491 -11.95 23.60 -13.67
C ALA A 491 -13.03 23.18 -14.68
N ASN A 492 -14.14 23.92 -14.65
CA ASN A 492 -15.23 24.01 -15.61
C ASN A 492 -16.06 22.74 -15.86
N ASP A 493 -17.30 22.75 -15.36
CA ASP A 493 -18.48 22.82 -16.24
C ASP A 493 -19.71 23.36 -15.47
N ASP A 494 -20.64 23.90 -16.24
CA ASP A 494 -21.72 24.83 -15.95
C ASP A 494 -22.82 24.41 -14.94
N PHE A 495 -23.55 25.43 -14.45
CA PHE A 495 -25.00 25.50 -14.09
C PHE A 495 -25.62 24.28 -13.36
N ASP A 496 -26.36 24.41 -12.26
CA ASP A 496 -27.51 25.29 -12.09
C ASP A 496 -27.98 25.38 -10.63
N PHE A 497 -28.73 26.46 -10.36
CA PHE A 497 -29.39 26.80 -9.10
C PHE A 497 -30.43 25.75 -8.67
N HIS A 498 -30.49 25.40 -7.38
CA HIS A 498 -31.80 25.33 -6.69
C HIS A 498 -31.67 25.50 -5.17
N THR A 499 -32.47 26.45 -4.70
CA THR A 499 -32.66 26.95 -3.34
C THR A 499 -33.69 26.14 -2.54
N SER A 500 -33.60 26.29 -1.22
CA SER A 500 -34.67 26.26 -0.19
C SER A 500 -34.84 24.98 0.64
N PRO A 501 -35.42 25.08 1.85
CA PRO A 501 -34.95 25.92 2.95
C PRO A 501 -34.94 25.17 4.30
N ALA A 502 -34.36 25.83 5.30
CA ALA A 502 -34.35 25.42 6.69
C ALA A 502 -35.75 25.30 7.31
N HIS A 503 -35.89 24.37 8.25
CA HIS A 503 -36.89 24.44 9.32
C HIS A 503 -36.17 24.31 10.66
N GLU A 504 -36.07 25.43 11.37
CA GLU A 504 -35.81 25.48 12.79
C GLU A 504 -37.04 24.97 13.57
N HIS A 505 -36.78 24.20 14.62
CA HIS A 505 -37.63 24.16 15.80
C HIS A 505 -36.72 24.13 17.03
N SER A 506 -36.66 25.28 17.68
CA SER A 506 -36.17 25.46 19.05
C SER A 506 -37.22 24.93 20.04
N LEU A 507 -36.76 24.34 21.14
CA LEU A 507 -37.39 24.41 22.47
C LEU A 507 -36.36 24.05 23.55
N ASP A 508 -36.29 24.94 24.55
CA ASP A 508 -35.43 24.93 25.73
C ASP A 508 -35.65 23.73 26.67
N HIS A 509 -34.55 23.29 27.32
CA HIS A 509 -34.53 23.10 28.78
C HIS A 509 -33.09 23.09 29.30
N GLY A 510 -32.84 23.94 30.31
CA GLY A 510 -31.56 24.04 31.01
C GLY A 510 -31.36 22.93 32.04
N ALA A 511 -30.14 22.38 32.05
CA ALA A 511 -29.50 21.75 33.20
C ALA A 511 -27.98 21.81 32.98
N ASN A 512 -27.26 22.25 34.02
CA ASN A 512 -25.80 22.30 34.09
C ASN A 512 -25.19 20.93 33.74
N GLN A 513 -24.46 20.87 32.63
CA GLN A 513 -23.51 19.81 32.36
C GLN A 513 -22.40 20.40 31.47
N GLU A 514 -21.17 20.42 31.99
CA GLU A 514 -19.97 20.73 31.22
C GLU A 514 -19.95 19.82 29.98
N ARG A 515 -20.30 20.37 28.82
CA ARG A 515 -20.19 19.67 27.55
C ARG A 515 -18.76 19.85 27.07
N HIS A 516 -18.00 18.75 27.10
CA HIS A 516 -16.97 18.52 26.11
C HIS A 516 -17.61 18.60 24.73
N ASP A 517 -17.34 19.66 23.99
CA ASP A 517 -17.65 19.71 22.56
C ASP A 517 -16.94 18.53 21.88
N PRO A 518 -17.61 17.78 20.99
CA PRO A 518 -16.92 16.82 20.15
C PRO A 518 -15.88 17.58 19.31
N PRO A 519 -14.66 17.02 19.11
CA PRO A 519 -13.64 17.69 18.34
C PRO A 519 -14.17 18.00 16.92
N PRO A 520 -13.88 19.20 16.36
CA PRO A 520 -14.26 19.52 15.00
C PRO A 520 -13.71 18.48 14.03
N SER A 521 -14.44 18.25 12.94
CA SER A 521 -14.12 17.26 11.90
C SER A 521 -12.65 17.34 11.46
N ILE A 522 -11.99 16.19 11.30
CA ILE A 522 -10.57 16.03 10.87
C ILE A 522 -10.34 16.41 9.38
N ILE A 523 -11.32 17.05 8.72
CA ILE A 523 -11.08 17.77 7.47
C ILE A 523 -10.28 19.01 7.84
N SER A 524 -9.11 19.15 7.19
CA SER A 524 -8.09 20.16 7.42
C SER A 524 -8.64 21.47 7.98
N PRO A 525 -8.08 22.04 9.06
CA PRO A 525 -8.22 23.46 9.25
C PRO A 525 -7.80 24.10 7.92
N ALA A 526 -8.67 24.92 7.33
CA ALA A 526 -8.23 25.91 6.38
C ALA A 526 -7.28 26.84 7.14
N PHE A 527 -6.05 26.38 7.31
CA PHE A 527 -4.89 27.15 7.74
C PHE A 527 -3.96 27.27 6.53
N THR A 528 -4.50 27.74 5.41
CA THR A 528 -3.89 28.96 4.86
C THR A 528 -3.91 29.94 6.03
N PRO A 529 -2.78 30.53 6.46
CA PRO A 529 -2.76 31.39 7.65
C PRO A 529 -4.01 32.25 7.64
N PRO A 530 -4.84 32.26 8.71
CA PRO A 530 -5.96 33.16 8.76
C PRO A 530 -5.39 34.51 8.41
N ALA A 531 -6.06 35.19 7.47
CA ALA A 531 -5.79 36.56 7.17
C ALA A 531 -5.46 37.24 8.50
N THR A 532 -4.24 37.75 8.59
CA THR A 532 -3.90 38.70 9.62
C THR A 532 -5.07 39.69 9.71
N PRO A 533 -5.76 39.85 10.86
CA PRO A 533 -6.87 40.78 10.92
C PRO A 533 -6.36 42.17 10.58
N GLY A 534 -6.91 42.78 9.54
CA GLY A 534 -6.60 44.14 9.12
C GLY A 534 -6.45 44.32 7.61
N VAL A 535 -7.59 44.49 6.93
CA VAL A 535 -7.63 45.30 5.71
C VAL A 535 -7.47 46.76 6.17
N SER A 536 -6.25 47.28 6.11
CA SER A 536 -5.99 48.73 6.02
C SER A 536 -4.54 49.01 5.62
N THR A 537 -4.37 49.44 4.35
CA THR A 537 -3.32 50.33 3.81
C THR A 537 -1.86 49.81 3.80
N PRO A 538 -1.12 49.97 2.67
CA PRO A 538 0.22 49.39 2.52
C PRO A 538 1.22 50.16 3.37
N SER A 539 1.71 49.56 4.45
CA SER A 539 2.97 49.96 5.06
C SER A 539 4.07 49.14 4.40
N HIS A 540 5.02 49.81 3.76
CA HIS A 540 6.22 49.16 3.22
C HIS A 540 6.85 48.28 4.31
N PRO A 541 7.03 46.97 4.09
CA PRO A 541 7.57 46.10 5.12
C PRO A 541 9.02 46.52 5.40
N ARG A 542 9.31 46.89 6.64
CA ARG A 542 10.69 47.23 7.07
C ARG A 542 11.54 45.95 7.07
N PRO A 543 12.78 45.98 6.55
CA PRO A 543 13.70 44.86 6.66
C PRO A 543 13.95 44.51 8.13
N PRO A 544 14.12 43.22 8.46
CA PRO A 544 14.32 42.79 9.84
C PRO A 544 15.61 43.37 10.40
N ARG A 545 15.58 43.84 11.66
CA ARG A 545 16.75 44.40 12.34
C ARG A 545 17.84 43.33 12.44
N SER A 546 19.00 43.60 11.83
CA SER A 546 20.18 42.75 11.90
C SER A 546 21.23 43.36 12.81
N ILE A 547 22.09 42.51 13.38
CA ILE A 547 23.23 42.91 14.21
C ILE A 547 24.49 42.36 13.54
N PRO A 548 25.49 43.19 13.22
CA PRO A 548 26.77 42.71 12.71
C PRO A 548 27.39 41.70 13.66
N VAL A 549 27.92 40.62 13.10
CA VAL A 549 28.65 39.59 13.85
C VAL A 549 30.11 39.68 13.47
N ASP A 550 30.97 39.93 14.47
CA ASP A 550 32.41 39.80 14.31
C ASP A 550 32.92 38.62 15.15
N THR A 551 33.14 37.48 14.49
CA THR A 551 33.68 36.28 15.10
C THR A 551 35.22 36.27 15.19
N SER A 552 35.91 37.32 14.72
CA SER A 552 37.37 37.44 14.83
C SER A 552 37.84 37.81 16.25
N LEU A 553 36.94 38.32 17.08
CA LEU A 553 37.21 38.70 18.46
C LEU A 553 37.17 37.47 19.39
N ARG A 554 38.26 37.24 20.14
CA ARG A 554 38.31 36.19 21.18
C ARG A 554 37.32 36.53 22.29
N THR A 555 36.41 35.60 22.58
CA THR A 555 35.40 35.71 23.65
C THR A 555 35.60 34.57 24.65
N ASP A 556 35.27 34.81 25.91
CA ASP A 556 35.47 33.87 27.04
C ASP A 556 34.47 32.69 27.08
N THR A 557 33.62 32.54 26.05
CA THR A 557 32.64 31.45 25.99
C THR A 557 33.25 30.18 25.37
N PRO A 558 32.97 28.98 25.94
CA PRO A 558 33.43 27.70 25.39
C PRO A 558 33.08 27.59 23.90
N ARG A 559 34.02 27.12 23.08
CA ARG A 559 33.78 26.90 21.65
C ARG A 559 32.96 25.62 21.48
N PRO A 560 31.93 25.61 20.61
CA PRO A 560 31.23 24.38 20.28
C PRO A 560 32.21 23.39 19.66
N ASP A 561 32.03 22.10 19.94
CA ASP A 561 32.86 21.05 19.36
C ASP A 561 32.56 20.95 17.86
N LEU A 562 33.54 21.30 17.03
CA LEU A 562 33.41 21.31 15.58
C LEU A 562 34.00 20.02 15.03
N LEU A 563 33.38 19.49 13.98
CA LEU A 563 33.97 18.36 13.26
C LEU A 563 35.33 18.76 12.69
N SER A 564 36.34 17.90 12.87
CA SER A 564 37.69 18.12 12.33
C SER A 564 37.71 18.19 10.80
N GLN A 565 36.76 17.52 10.15
CA GLN A 565 36.56 17.54 8.70
C GLN A 565 35.07 17.67 8.38
N LEU A 566 34.74 18.53 7.41
CA LEU A 566 33.36 18.70 6.97
C LEU A 566 32.85 17.46 6.20
N PRO A 567 31.55 17.12 6.33
CA PRO A 567 30.92 16.05 5.55
C PRO A 567 30.98 16.32 4.04
N LYS A 568 31.03 15.25 3.24
CA LYS A 568 30.82 15.32 1.80
C LYS A 568 29.33 15.30 1.51
N VAL A 569 28.87 16.25 0.70
CA VAL A 569 27.47 16.38 0.30
C VAL A 569 27.33 16.43 -1.21
N GLU A 570 26.24 15.87 -1.72
CA GLU A 570 25.88 15.90 -3.14
C GLU A 570 24.38 16.20 -3.28
N CYS A 571 24.03 17.23 -4.04
CA CYS A 571 22.65 17.55 -4.38
C CYS A 571 22.16 16.57 -5.46
N GLU A 572 21.26 15.67 -5.07
CA GLU A 572 20.75 14.64 -5.96
C GLU A 572 19.73 15.17 -6.93
N VAL A 573 18.79 16.02 -6.48
CA VAL A 573 17.69 16.53 -7.31
C VAL A 573 17.23 17.91 -6.86
N ARG A 574 16.73 18.70 -7.80
CA ARG A 574 16.07 19.99 -7.54
C ARG A 574 14.76 20.14 -8.30
N ALA A 575 13.70 20.62 -7.64
CA ALA A 575 12.44 20.93 -8.28
C ALA A 575 11.91 22.32 -7.91
N ARG A 576 11.23 22.98 -8.86
CA ARG A 576 10.47 24.22 -8.59
C ARG A 576 9.16 23.86 -7.91
N ILE A 577 8.90 24.47 -6.76
CA ILE A 577 7.67 24.31 -5.98
C ILE A 577 6.88 25.63 -6.04
N PRO A 578 5.73 25.68 -6.72
CA PRO A 578 4.81 26.81 -6.63
C PRO A 578 4.17 26.85 -5.23
N THR A 579 4.10 28.02 -4.61
CA THR A 579 3.45 28.21 -3.30
C THR A 579 2.04 28.78 -3.46
N THR A 580 1.17 28.55 -2.47
CA THR A 580 -0.21 29.09 -2.42
C THR A 580 -0.24 30.62 -2.32
N THR A 581 0.86 31.24 -1.89
CA THR A 581 1.05 32.69 -1.81
C THR A 581 1.51 33.33 -3.13
N GLY A 582 1.69 32.53 -4.20
CA GLY A 582 2.16 33.02 -5.51
C GLY A 582 3.68 33.16 -5.65
N HIS A 583 4.43 33.09 -4.54
CA HIS A 583 5.90 33.01 -4.56
C HIS A 583 6.38 31.63 -5.04
N GLU A 584 7.64 31.55 -5.44
CA GLU A 584 8.26 30.31 -5.92
C GLU A 584 9.48 29.97 -5.06
N MET A 585 9.63 28.68 -4.75
CA MET A 585 10.82 28.16 -4.08
C MET A 585 11.36 26.95 -4.84
N TRP A 586 12.64 26.67 -4.63
CA TRP A 586 13.36 25.54 -5.21
C TRP A 586 13.76 24.59 -4.10
N LEU A 587 13.22 23.38 -4.14
CA LEU A 587 13.57 22.34 -3.19
C LEU A 587 14.74 21.54 -3.74
N HIS A 588 15.82 21.45 -2.97
CA HIS A 588 17.00 20.64 -3.27
C HIS A 588 17.09 19.49 -2.27
N VAL A 589 17.33 18.28 -2.76
CA VAL A 589 17.56 17.09 -1.93
C VAL A 589 19.04 16.76 -1.95
N TYR A 590 19.63 16.56 -0.77
CA TYR A 590 21.03 16.26 -0.57
C TYR A 590 21.24 14.89 0.05
N ARG A 591 22.22 14.17 -0.50
CA ARG A 591 22.84 12.98 0.09
C ARG A 591 24.19 13.35 0.70
N ASN A 592 24.60 12.59 1.72
CA ASN A 592 25.84 12.83 2.44
C ASN A 592 26.54 11.54 2.85
N ASN A 593 27.73 11.65 3.46
CA ASN A 593 28.55 10.51 3.89
C ASN A 593 28.58 10.29 5.42
N VAL A 594 27.76 11.00 6.19
CA VAL A 594 27.70 10.94 7.66
C VAL A 594 26.47 10.19 8.15
N ASP A 595 25.34 10.33 7.46
CA ASP A 595 24.13 9.57 7.72
C ASP A 595 23.44 9.13 6.41
N THR A 596 22.41 8.30 6.56
CA THR A 596 21.59 7.79 5.45
C THR A 596 20.36 8.65 5.16
N LYS A 597 20.27 9.85 5.75
CA LYS A 597 19.09 10.71 5.64
C LYS A 597 19.21 11.61 4.42
N GLU A 598 18.08 11.86 3.78
CA GLU A 598 17.95 12.90 2.77
C GLU A 598 17.72 14.25 3.47
N HIS A 599 18.66 15.18 3.30
CA HIS A 599 18.55 16.54 3.83
C HIS A 599 18.06 17.49 2.75
N LEU A 600 17.38 18.57 3.15
CA LEU A 600 16.73 19.47 2.20
C LEU A 600 17.34 20.87 2.28
N ALA A 601 17.46 21.54 1.13
CA ALA A 601 17.63 22.98 1.07
C ALA A 601 16.44 23.61 0.33
N ILE A 602 15.70 24.47 1.02
CA ILE A 602 14.60 25.25 0.47
C ILE A 602 15.17 26.60 0.06
N VAL A 603 15.28 26.83 -1.24
CA VAL A 603 15.94 28.00 -1.82
C VAL A 603 14.90 28.94 -2.41
N PHE A 604 14.97 30.22 -2.03
CA PHE A 604 14.13 31.29 -2.54
C PHE A 604 14.95 32.16 -3.49
N GLY A 605 14.41 32.40 -4.69
CA GLY A 605 15.11 33.09 -5.77
C GLY A 605 15.92 32.15 -6.67
N ASN A 606 16.45 32.71 -7.77
CA ASN A 606 17.10 31.95 -8.85
C ASN A 606 18.64 32.08 -8.86
N GLN A 607 19.21 32.87 -7.94
CA GLN A 607 20.64 33.18 -7.91
C GLN A 607 21.48 32.16 -7.14
N ILE A 608 20.87 31.46 -6.18
CA ILE A 608 21.53 30.46 -5.34
C ILE A 608 21.42 29.11 -6.06
N ARG A 609 22.56 28.46 -6.32
CA ARG A 609 22.63 27.23 -7.12
C ARG A 609 23.64 26.26 -6.52
N SER A 610 23.29 24.97 -6.58
CA SER A 610 24.16 23.88 -6.15
C SER A 610 25.23 23.57 -7.21
N ARG A 611 26.50 23.54 -6.79
CA ARG A 611 27.66 23.17 -7.63
C ARG A 611 27.59 21.71 -8.03
N SER A 612 27.30 20.81 -7.09
CA SER A 612 27.18 19.38 -7.35
C SER A 612 25.97 19.03 -8.23
N LEU A 613 24.84 19.74 -8.08
CA LEU A 613 23.70 19.61 -8.98
C LEU A 613 24.09 20.01 -10.42
N ASP A 614 24.80 21.12 -10.56
CA ASP A 614 25.18 21.66 -11.86
C ASP A 614 26.39 20.98 -12.51
N ALA A 615 27.08 20.08 -11.82
CA ALA A 615 28.14 19.28 -12.41
C ALA A 615 27.60 18.33 -13.49
N GLU A 616 28.40 18.08 -14.53
CA GLU A 616 28.11 17.04 -15.53
C GLU A 616 28.44 15.66 -14.94
N ARG A 617 27.53 14.70 -15.10
CA ARG A 617 27.73 13.33 -14.66
C ARG A 617 28.08 12.42 -15.86
N PRO A 618 29.01 11.45 -15.72
CA PRO A 618 29.39 10.55 -16.82
C PRO A 618 28.18 9.79 -17.37
N GLY A 619 27.94 9.86 -18.68
CA GLY A 619 26.83 9.17 -19.35
C GLY A 619 25.44 9.81 -19.17
N GLU A 620 25.34 10.99 -18.55
CA GLU A 620 24.08 11.72 -18.36
C GLU A 620 23.53 12.28 -19.68
N THR A 621 22.27 12.00 -20.00
CA THR A 621 21.59 12.64 -21.14
C THR A 621 21.04 14.03 -20.77
N GLU A 622 20.71 14.87 -21.76
CA GLU A 622 20.06 16.17 -21.49
C GLU A 622 18.71 16.00 -20.76
N LEU A 623 17.98 14.92 -21.02
CA LEU A 623 16.74 14.63 -20.31
C LEU A 623 17.01 14.26 -18.85
N ASP A 624 18.01 13.42 -18.57
CA ASP A 624 18.40 13.07 -17.20
C ASP A 624 18.81 14.30 -16.42
N ARG A 625 19.60 15.18 -17.05
CA ARG A 625 20.03 16.45 -16.48
C ARG A 625 18.86 17.38 -16.16
N MET A 626 17.87 17.48 -17.05
CA MET A 626 16.65 18.26 -16.80
C MET A 626 15.75 17.64 -15.73
N THR A 627 15.57 16.32 -15.74
CA THR A 627 14.78 15.56 -14.76
C THR A 627 15.38 15.68 -13.36
N ARG A 628 16.71 15.67 -13.26
CA ARG A 628 17.45 15.92 -12.03
C ARG A 628 17.34 17.36 -11.54
N GLY A 629 16.88 18.28 -12.37
CA GLY A 629 16.72 19.68 -12.00
C GLY A 629 17.89 20.58 -12.35
N ALA A 630 18.93 20.09 -13.03
CA ALA A 630 20.15 20.83 -13.36
C ALA A 630 19.98 21.70 -14.63
N TYR A 631 19.03 22.64 -14.58
CA TYR A 631 18.69 23.56 -15.67
C TYR A 631 18.59 25.03 -15.20
N VAL A 632 18.48 25.97 -16.13
CA VAL A 632 18.22 27.41 -15.85
C VAL A 632 16.82 27.79 -16.36
N GLY A 633 16.11 28.65 -15.62
CA GLY A 633 14.79 29.14 -16.00
C GLY A 633 13.65 28.14 -15.71
N ARG A 634 12.54 28.22 -16.45
CA ARG A 634 11.38 27.33 -16.31
C ARG A 634 11.39 26.21 -17.35
N LEU A 635 10.96 25.01 -16.95
CA LEU A 635 10.66 23.94 -17.90
C LEU A 635 9.31 24.22 -18.59
N TYR A 636 9.19 23.77 -19.84
CA TYR A 636 7.97 23.79 -20.62
C TYR A 636 7.93 22.55 -21.53
N PRO A 637 6.74 22.03 -21.90
CA PRO A 637 6.64 20.90 -22.80
C PRO A 637 7.40 21.14 -24.11
N GLY A 638 8.23 20.18 -24.53
CA GLY A 638 9.07 20.30 -25.74
C GLY A 638 10.44 20.96 -25.52
N ARG A 639 10.84 21.28 -24.29
CA ARG A 639 12.21 21.74 -23.99
C ARG A 639 13.23 20.63 -24.26
N THR A 640 14.25 20.92 -25.05
CA THR A 640 15.26 19.93 -25.50
C THR A 640 16.62 20.07 -24.82
N SER A 641 16.91 21.18 -24.16
CA SER A 641 18.19 21.38 -23.47
C SER A 641 18.05 22.09 -22.12
N SER A 642 18.87 21.66 -21.18
CA SER A 642 19.08 22.24 -19.86
C SER A 642 19.69 23.65 -19.92
N ARG A 643 20.45 23.97 -20.99
CA ARG A 643 21.27 25.19 -21.15
C ARG A 643 20.74 26.22 -22.15
N ILE A 644 19.47 26.12 -22.55
CA ILE A 644 18.87 27.00 -23.58
C ILE A 644 19.11 28.49 -23.35
N GLU A 645 19.08 28.99 -22.11
CA GLU A 645 19.35 30.41 -21.84
C GLU A 645 20.81 30.81 -22.01
N GLN A 646 21.75 29.90 -21.73
CA GLN A 646 23.18 30.13 -21.96
C GLN A 646 23.49 30.10 -23.46
N LEU A 647 22.86 29.17 -24.20
CA LEU A 647 22.94 29.10 -25.66
C LEU A 647 22.37 30.37 -26.31
N LYS A 648 21.20 30.84 -25.86
CA LYS A 648 20.61 32.11 -26.32
C LYS A 648 21.49 33.32 -26.06
N ARG A 649 22.17 33.39 -24.90
CA ARG A 649 23.14 34.46 -24.60
C ARG A 649 24.38 34.36 -25.48
N ALA A 650 24.89 33.16 -25.73
CA ALA A 650 26.04 32.94 -26.62
C ALA A 650 25.71 33.31 -28.08
N GLU A 651 24.46 33.15 -28.49
CA GLU A 651 23.91 33.56 -29.79
C GLU A 651 23.51 35.05 -29.86
N GLY A 652 23.74 35.83 -28.80
CA GLY A 652 23.44 37.27 -28.76
C GLY A 652 21.94 37.61 -28.69
N ILE A 653 21.07 36.64 -28.38
CA ILE A 653 19.62 36.85 -28.25
C ILE A 653 19.34 37.42 -26.85
N PRO A 654 18.78 38.64 -26.72
CA PRO A 654 18.50 39.23 -25.42
C PRO A 654 17.44 38.41 -24.67
N PRO A 655 17.57 38.25 -23.34
CA PRO A 655 16.57 37.56 -22.54
C PRO A 655 15.24 38.29 -22.64
N LYS A 656 14.17 37.56 -22.96
CA LYS A 656 12.80 38.09 -22.97
C LYS A 656 12.47 38.52 -21.53
N SER A 657 12.14 39.79 -21.31
CA SER A 657 11.69 40.26 -20.00
C SER A 657 10.50 39.40 -19.55
N MET A 658 10.56 38.85 -18.34
CA MET A 658 9.36 38.26 -17.72
C MET A 658 8.30 39.36 -17.59
N PRO A 659 7.01 39.05 -17.77
CA PRO A 659 5.97 40.03 -17.53
C PRO A 659 6.03 40.47 -16.07
N ASP A 660 6.37 41.74 -15.85
CA ASP A 660 6.27 42.41 -14.56
C ASP A 660 4.84 42.30 -14.04
N SER A 661 4.65 41.52 -13.00
CA SER A 661 3.49 41.63 -12.12
C SER A 661 3.76 42.77 -11.12
N ASN A 662 3.98 43.98 -11.62
CA ASN A 662 3.93 45.23 -10.85
C ASN A 662 3.97 46.44 -11.79
N LYS A 663 2.82 46.80 -12.36
CA LYS A 663 2.60 48.18 -12.82
C LYS A 663 2.04 49.00 -11.66
N ALA A 664 2.91 49.71 -10.96
CA ALA A 664 2.57 50.99 -10.33
C ALA A 664 3.84 51.85 -10.19
N ASN A 665 3.81 53.01 -10.86
CA ASN A 665 4.62 54.22 -10.70
C ASN A 665 5.99 54.33 -11.40
N GLY A 666 5.98 55.15 -12.48
CA GLY A 666 6.87 56.32 -12.68
C GLY A 666 8.35 56.10 -13.06
N PRO A 667 8.92 56.89 -14.01
CA PRO A 667 10.20 56.59 -14.62
C PRO A 667 11.38 57.14 -13.81
N LEU A 668 12.45 56.33 -13.68
CA LEU A 668 13.80 56.81 -13.36
C LEU A 668 14.77 56.22 -14.39
N SER A 669 15.31 57.12 -15.22
CA SER A 669 16.29 56.84 -16.27
C SER A 669 17.60 56.25 -15.72
N PRO A 670 18.33 55.44 -16.50
CA PRO A 670 19.61 54.89 -16.08
C PRO A 670 20.72 55.92 -16.26
N ALA A 671 21.42 56.28 -15.19
CA ALA A 671 22.67 57.01 -15.26
C ALA A 671 23.79 56.07 -15.71
N SER A 672 24.45 56.49 -16.79
CA SER A 672 25.63 55.92 -17.43
C SER A 672 26.79 55.67 -16.46
N ALA A 673 27.38 54.48 -16.53
CA ALA A 673 28.68 54.17 -15.94
C ALA A 673 29.79 54.84 -16.76
N SER A 674 30.53 55.76 -16.14
CA SER A 674 31.86 56.15 -16.56
C SER A 674 32.90 55.46 -15.69
N SER A 675 33.95 55.01 -16.36
CA SER A 675 35.16 54.37 -15.84
C SER A 675 35.89 55.20 -14.77
N SER A 676 36.29 54.56 -13.67
CA SER A 676 37.55 54.88 -13.00
C SER A 676 38.08 53.67 -12.24
N GLU A 677 39.33 53.33 -12.56
CA GLU A 677 40.20 52.46 -11.77
C GLU A 677 40.54 53.17 -10.46
N ASN A 678 40.29 52.52 -9.31
CA ASN A 678 41.15 52.51 -8.11
C ASN A 678 40.47 51.68 -7.02
N GLY A 679 41.29 50.90 -6.31
CA GLY A 679 40.87 49.96 -5.28
C GLY A 679 40.19 50.64 -4.10
N ASP A 680 38.92 50.30 -3.90
CA ASP A 680 38.31 49.85 -2.65
C ASP A 680 36.86 49.51 -3.00
N ALA A 681 36.46 48.24 -2.83
CA ALA A 681 35.09 47.83 -3.10
C ALA A 681 34.16 48.55 -2.10
N PRO A 682 33.09 49.23 -2.55
CA PRO A 682 32.15 49.87 -1.65
C PRO A 682 31.49 48.81 -0.74
N PRO A 683 31.18 49.12 0.52
CA PRO A 683 30.55 48.15 1.42
C PRO A 683 29.22 47.69 0.83
N VAL A 684 29.11 46.39 0.55
CA VAL A 684 27.89 45.73 0.10
C VAL A 684 26.78 46.10 1.10
N SER A 685 25.67 46.68 0.63
CA SER A 685 24.58 47.02 1.55
C SER A 685 24.04 45.73 2.17
N SER A 686 23.75 45.76 3.47
CA SER A 686 23.36 44.56 4.22
C SER A 686 22.16 43.81 3.63
N SER A 687 21.25 44.51 2.94
CA SER A 687 20.10 43.90 2.26
C SER A 687 20.45 43.05 1.03
N GLN A 688 21.68 43.18 0.49
CA GLN A 688 22.14 42.43 -0.68
C GLN A 688 22.78 41.07 -0.33
N LEU A 689 22.93 40.73 0.96
CA LEU A 689 23.41 39.42 1.37
C LEU A 689 22.26 38.39 1.45
N PRO A 690 22.47 37.14 0.97
CA PRO A 690 21.50 36.06 1.10
C PRO A 690 21.11 35.80 2.56
N LEU A 691 19.81 35.63 2.79
CA LEU A 691 19.28 35.31 4.11
C LEU A 691 19.26 33.78 4.30
N VAL A 692 19.82 33.29 5.39
CA VAL A 692 19.98 31.85 5.64
C VAL A 692 19.36 31.45 6.98
N ARG A 693 18.67 30.31 6.99
CA ARG A 693 18.12 29.69 8.21
C ARG A 693 18.60 28.25 8.29
N ILE A 694 19.26 27.88 9.38
CA ILE A 694 19.50 26.47 9.70
C ILE A 694 18.39 25.97 10.60
N HIS A 695 17.57 25.11 10.03
CA HIS A 695 16.36 24.59 10.61
C HIS A 695 16.52 23.09 10.87
N SER A 696 16.25 22.66 12.10
CA SER A 696 16.21 21.23 12.44
C SER A 696 14.75 20.81 12.38
N GLU A 697 14.47 19.71 11.68
CA GLU A 697 13.17 19.08 11.58
C GLU A 697 12.46 19.04 12.93
N CYS A 698 11.22 19.54 12.96
CA CYS A 698 10.35 19.53 14.12
C CYS A 698 8.92 19.20 13.67
N TYR A 699 8.67 17.93 13.39
CA TYR A 699 7.38 17.37 12.97
C TYR A 699 6.22 17.86 13.85
N THR A 700 6.39 17.81 15.18
CA THR A 700 5.33 18.26 16.09
C THR A 700 5.03 19.75 15.94
N GLY A 701 6.04 20.60 15.73
CA GLY A 701 5.86 22.05 15.63
C GLY A 701 5.40 22.51 14.24
N GLU A 702 5.86 21.84 13.20
CA GLU A 702 5.64 22.23 11.80
C GLU A 702 4.40 21.56 11.19
N THR A 703 4.17 20.27 11.50
CA THR A 703 3.10 19.47 10.90
C THR A 703 1.89 19.34 11.81
N VAL A 704 2.11 19.22 13.13
CA VAL A 704 1.04 19.01 14.13
C VAL A 704 0.69 20.31 14.87
N TRP A 705 1.32 21.44 14.49
CA TRP A 705 1.04 22.77 15.05
C TRP A 705 1.16 22.85 16.58
N SER A 706 2.09 22.09 17.16
CA SER A 706 2.31 22.02 18.60
C SER A 706 2.65 23.39 19.20
N ALA A 707 1.83 23.82 20.16
CA ALA A 707 2.09 25.01 20.96
C ALA A 707 3.18 24.83 22.04
N ARG A 708 3.90 23.70 22.08
CA ARG A 708 5.04 23.49 23.00
C ARG A 708 6.36 24.12 22.52
N CYS A 709 6.44 24.53 21.26
CA CYS A 709 7.66 25.10 20.69
C CYS A 709 7.34 26.12 19.58
N ASP A 710 8.27 27.03 19.33
CA ASP A 710 8.18 28.07 18.29
C ASP A 710 8.74 27.63 16.93
N CYS A 711 9.05 26.33 16.74
CA CYS A 711 9.74 25.84 15.54
C CYS A 711 8.93 26.06 14.26
N GLY A 712 7.62 25.78 14.27
CA GLY A 712 6.74 26.00 13.11
C GLY A 712 6.67 27.48 12.74
N GLU A 713 6.39 28.35 13.71
CA GLU A 713 6.35 29.81 13.52
C GLU A 713 7.68 30.36 12.97
N GLN A 714 8.81 29.85 13.46
CA GLN A 714 10.13 30.25 12.96
C GLN A 714 10.41 29.80 11.52
N LEU A 715 9.88 28.65 11.10
CA LEU A 715 10.01 28.17 9.72
C LEU A 715 9.19 29.06 8.78
N ASP A 716 7.94 29.35 9.16
CA ASP A 716 7.01 30.18 8.40
C ASP A 716 7.55 31.61 8.22
N GLU A 717 8.02 32.23 9.29
CA GLU A 717 8.57 33.59 9.23
C GLU A 717 9.87 33.64 8.39
N ALA A 718 10.72 32.61 8.47
CA ALA A 718 11.90 32.52 7.62
C ALA A 718 11.52 32.44 6.13
N ALA A 719 10.56 31.58 5.78
CA ALA A 719 10.07 31.46 4.42
C ALA A 719 9.44 32.78 3.92
N ARG A 720 8.63 33.45 4.76
CA ARG A 720 8.02 34.75 4.44
C ARG A 720 9.07 35.84 4.15
N LEU A 721 10.11 35.93 4.98
CA LEU A 721 11.19 36.92 4.82
C LEU A 721 12.03 36.67 3.56
N MET A 722 12.24 35.40 3.19
CA MET A 722 13.04 35.02 2.02
C MET A 722 12.25 35.10 0.71
N ALA A 723 10.93 34.89 0.75
CA ALA A 723 10.07 34.91 -0.42
C ALA A 723 9.76 36.32 -0.94
N ASP A 724 9.84 37.34 -0.09
CA ASP A 724 9.56 38.75 -0.43
C ASP A 724 10.81 39.43 -1.02
N PRO A 725 10.82 39.79 -2.33
CA PRO A 725 11.96 40.44 -2.97
C PRO A 725 12.30 41.82 -2.41
N ALA A 726 11.34 42.52 -1.77
CA ALA A 726 11.59 43.81 -1.13
C ALA A 726 12.40 43.65 0.16
N LEU A 727 12.25 42.51 0.85
CA LEU A 727 12.95 42.20 2.11
C LEU A 727 14.27 41.45 1.88
N SER A 728 14.29 40.56 0.88
CA SER A 728 15.45 39.76 0.52
C SER A 728 15.68 39.77 -1.00
N PRO A 729 16.23 40.86 -1.58
CA PRO A 729 16.51 40.97 -3.02
C PRO A 729 17.40 39.85 -3.58
N SER A 730 18.34 39.37 -2.76
CA SER A 730 19.26 38.27 -3.11
C SER A 730 18.68 36.88 -2.83
N GLY A 731 17.42 36.80 -2.40
CA GLY A 731 16.78 35.57 -1.98
C GLY A 731 17.35 35.02 -0.67
N GLY A 732 17.19 33.70 -0.49
CA GLY A 732 17.65 33.04 0.72
C GLY A 732 17.58 31.53 0.66
N ALA A 733 18.13 30.86 1.67
CA ALA A 733 18.12 29.41 1.78
C ALA A 733 17.77 28.96 3.21
N ILE A 734 16.83 28.04 3.32
CA ILE A 734 16.57 27.30 4.55
C ILE A 734 17.22 25.94 4.40
N ILE A 735 18.26 25.69 5.18
CA ILE A 735 18.87 24.35 5.29
C ILE A 735 18.05 23.58 6.31
N TYR A 736 17.29 22.61 5.83
CA TYR A 736 16.39 21.79 6.61
C TYR A 736 17.05 20.45 6.91
N LEU A 737 17.55 20.31 8.13
CA LEU A 737 18.25 19.13 8.60
C LEU A 737 17.29 18.17 9.30
N ARG A 738 17.28 16.90 8.90
CA ARG A 738 16.46 15.83 9.50
C ARG A 738 16.98 15.35 10.85
N GLN A 739 16.99 16.26 11.81
CA GLN A 739 17.52 16.11 13.17
C GLN A 739 16.44 16.39 14.22
N GLU A 740 15.35 15.61 14.16
CA GLU A 740 14.22 15.70 15.07
C GLU A 740 14.61 15.59 16.55
N GLY A 741 13.91 16.32 17.43
CA GLY A 741 14.08 16.25 18.88
C GLY A 741 15.41 16.78 19.39
N ARG A 742 16.09 17.68 18.65
CA ARG A 742 17.51 18.02 18.88
C ARG A 742 18.46 16.85 18.62
N GLY A 743 18.12 15.99 17.65
CA GLY A 743 18.95 14.87 17.21
C GLY A 743 18.64 13.52 17.86
N ILE A 744 17.75 13.48 18.86
CA ILE A 744 17.36 12.23 19.55
C ILE A 744 16.24 11.44 18.84
N GLY A 745 15.59 12.06 17.84
CA GLY A 745 14.49 11.44 17.09
C GLY A 745 13.10 11.69 17.69
N LEU A 746 12.06 11.38 16.90
CA LEU A 746 10.67 11.70 17.25
C LEU A 746 10.14 10.90 18.45
N GLY A 747 10.42 9.60 18.51
CA GLY A 747 9.95 8.75 19.61
C GLY A 747 10.47 9.20 20.97
N GLU A 748 11.77 9.48 21.06
CA GLU A 748 12.40 9.98 22.29
C GLU A 748 11.93 11.39 22.65
N LYS A 749 11.68 12.25 21.66
CA LYS A 749 11.06 13.55 21.88
C LYS A 749 9.67 13.45 22.51
N LEU A 750 8.83 12.50 22.06
CA LEU A 750 7.50 12.29 22.64
C LEU A 750 7.59 11.74 24.08
N LYS A 751 8.57 10.89 24.39
CA LYS A 751 8.86 10.50 25.77
C LYS A 751 9.29 11.72 26.61
N ALA A 752 10.13 12.59 26.05
CA ALA A 752 10.54 13.82 26.72
C ALA A 752 9.35 14.77 26.96
N TYR A 753 8.36 14.79 26.07
CA TYR A 753 7.10 15.52 26.27
C TYR A 753 6.30 14.95 27.44
N ASN A 754 6.19 13.63 27.55
CA ASN A 754 5.52 13.01 28.70
C ASN A 754 6.23 13.35 30.02
N LEU A 755 7.57 13.37 30.03
CA LEU A 755 8.33 13.81 31.20
C LEU A 755 8.14 15.29 31.51
N GLN A 756 7.95 16.13 30.48
CA GLN A 756 7.62 17.54 30.67
C GLN A 756 6.24 17.73 31.29
N ASP A 757 5.27 16.91 30.91
CA ASP A 757 3.92 16.90 31.51
C ASP A 757 3.94 16.42 32.96
N LEU A 758 4.94 15.60 33.31
CA LEU A 758 5.23 15.23 34.70
C LEU A 758 6.02 16.31 35.47
N GLY A 759 6.20 17.50 34.88
CA GLY A 759 6.75 18.69 35.53
C GLY A 759 8.17 19.08 35.11
N ASN A 760 8.91 18.19 34.46
CA ASN A 760 10.30 18.45 34.04
C ASN A 760 10.35 19.52 32.94
N ASP A 761 11.48 20.19 32.77
CA ASP A 761 11.71 21.00 31.56
C ASP A 761 12.37 20.19 30.44
N THR A 762 12.52 20.81 29.26
CA THR A 762 13.07 20.13 28.09
C THR A 762 14.51 19.65 28.28
N TYR A 763 15.31 20.36 29.09
CA TYR A 763 16.69 19.96 29.37
C TYR A 763 16.70 18.74 30.28
N GLU A 764 15.97 18.81 31.40
CA GLU A 764 15.88 17.74 32.40
C GLU A 764 15.28 16.46 31.82
N ALA A 765 14.22 16.59 31.02
CA ALA A 765 13.57 15.45 30.36
C ALA A 765 14.56 14.68 29.45
N ASN A 766 15.43 15.38 28.71
CA ASN A 766 16.42 14.72 27.86
C ASN A 766 17.49 13.99 28.70
N ILE A 767 17.99 14.63 29.76
CA ILE A 767 18.98 14.01 30.67
C ILE A 767 18.39 12.79 31.38
N MET A 768 17.13 12.84 31.80
CA MET A 768 16.42 11.70 32.42
C MET A 768 16.30 10.51 31.47
N LEU A 769 16.14 10.76 30.17
CA LEU A 769 16.13 9.73 29.13
C LEU A 769 17.55 9.26 28.72
N ARG A 770 18.60 9.71 29.41
CA ARG A 770 20.02 9.44 29.12
C ARG A 770 20.48 9.95 27.76
N HIS A 771 19.82 10.98 27.22
CA HIS A 771 20.25 11.67 26.02
C HIS A 771 21.04 12.94 26.38
N PRO A 772 21.96 13.40 25.51
CA PRO A 772 22.55 14.72 25.69
C PRO A 772 21.48 15.81 25.54
N ALA A 773 21.71 16.97 26.17
CA ALA A 773 20.78 18.10 26.10
C ALA A 773 20.57 18.62 24.67
N ASP A 774 21.59 18.51 23.82
CA ASP A 774 21.54 18.80 22.39
C ASP A 774 22.51 17.86 21.66
N ALA A 775 21.98 16.99 20.79
CA ALA A 775 22.78 16.03 20.02
C ALA A 775 23.05 16.50 18.57
N ARG A 776 22.69 17.75 18.24
CA ARG A 776 22.75 18.24 16.85
C ARG A 776 24.16 18.58 16.43
N SER A 777 24.47 18.25 15.17
CA SER A 777 25.67 18.68 14.47
C SER A 777 25.31 19.54 13.26
N TYR A 778 26.02 20.66 13.10
CA TYR A 778 25.79 21.63 12.03
C TYR A 778 26.82 21.57 10.90
N GLY A 779 27.83 20.70 10.98
CA GLY A 779 28.83 20.58 9.91
C GLY A 779 28.22 20.19 8.56
N LEU A 780 27.15 19.40 8.57
CA LEU A 780 26.39 19.07 7.35
C LEU A 780 25.74 20.32 6.74
N ALA A 781 25.24 21.24 7.56
CA ALA A 781 24.68 22.49 7.07
C ALA A 781 25.75 23.39 6.43
N THR A 782 26.94 23.47 7.04
CA THR A 782 28.08 24.19 6.44
C THR A 782 28.44 23.61 5.07
N ALA A 783 28.55 22.28 4.95
CA ALA A 783 28.83 21.63 3.67
C ALA A 783 27.76 21.90 2.60
N MET A 784 26.46 21.85 2.97
CA MET A 784 25.36 22.19 2.06
C MET A 784 25.40 23.66 1.61
N LEU A 785 25.76 24.59 2.50
CA LEU A 785 25.91 26.00 2.14
C LEU A 785 27.05 26.23 1.16
N MET A 786 28.18 25.53 1.34
CA MET A 786 29.30 25.57 0.39
C MET A 786 28.90 25.05 -0.99
N ASP A 787 28.12 23.96 -1.04
CA ASP A 787 27.63 23.43 -2.31
C ASP A 787 26.66 24.39 -3.00
N LEU A 788 25.82 25.12 -2.24
CA LEU A 788 24.95 26.19 -2.75
C LEU A 788 25.69 27.48 -3.19
N GLY A 789 27.02 27.51 -3.07
CA GLY A 789 27.84 28.68 -3.42
C GLY A 789 27.72 29.86 -2.45
N LEU A 790 27.34 29.58 -1.19
CA LEU A 790 27.23 30.54 -0.10
C LEU A 790 28.47 30.55 0.81
N ASP A 791 29.57 29.98 0.33
CA ASP A 791 30.91 30.02 0.91
C ASP A 791 31.70 31.29 0.53
N GLY A 792 32.81 31.51 1.24
CA GLY A 792 33.74 32.60 0.97
C GLY A 792 33.38 33.96 1.60
N ASP A 793 34.13 35.00 1.23
CA ASP A 793 34.18 36.27 1.97
C ASP A 793 32.93 37.15 1.85
N ARG A 794 32.06 36.88 0.88
CA ARG A 794 30.77 37.60 0.72
C ARG A 794 29.92 37.48 1.98
N GLY A 795 29.89 36.28 2.55
CA GLY A 795 29.16 35.95 3.76
C GLY A 795 27.63 35.96 3.62
N ILE A 796 26.97 35.63 4.73
CA ILE A 796 25.52 35.44 4.83
C ILE A 796 24.91 36.23 5.99
N ARG A 797 23.60 36.47 5.91
CA ARG A 797 22.79 36.91 7.06
C ARG A 797 22.10 35.69 7.68
N LEU A 798 22.39 35.38 8.93
CA LEU A 798 21.92 34.15 9.58
C LEU A 798 20.73 34.42 10.52
N LEU A 799 19.60 33.78 10.25
CA LEU A 799 18.41 33.78 11.11
C LEU A 799 18.60 32.79 12.27
N THR A 800 19.03 33.31 13.43
CA THR A 800 19.24 32.49 14.63
C THR A 800 19.21 33.34 15.90
N ASN A 801 18.73 32.74 16.99
CA ASN A 801 18.91 33.26 18.35
C ASN A 801 19.95 32.47 19.15
N ASN A 802 20.42 31.34 18.62
CA ASN A 802 21.43 30.52 19.27
C ASN A 802 22.83 31.03 18.86
N PRO A 803 23.66 31.51 19.81
CA PRO A 803 25.02 31.98 19.53
C PRO A 803 25.97 30.85 19.08
N ASP A 804 25.82 29.64 19.63
CA ASP A 804 26.63 28.48 19.25
C ASP A 804 26.36 28.07 17.81
N LYS A 805 25.11 28.20 17.35
CA LYS A 805 24.74 27.96 15.95
C LYS A 805 25.44 28.93 15.00
N VAL A 806 25.70 30.18 15.41
CA VAL A 806 26.46 31.14 14.58
C VAL A 806 27.86 30.59 14.33
N ARG A 807 28.56 30.17 15.38
CA ARG A 807 29.92 29.62 15.29
C ARG A 807 29.97 28.28 14.57
N ALA A 808 29.01 27.39 14.85
CA ALA A 808 28.98 26.07 14.26
C ALA A 808 28.73 26.08 12.75
N VAL A 809 28.00 27.09 12.24
CA VAL A 809 27.75 27.25 10.80
C VAL A 809 28.98 27.77 10.06
N GLU A 810 29.82 28.59 10.70
CA GLU A 810 31.03 29.09 10.05
C GLU A 810 32.00 27.96 9.66
N GLY A 811 31.97 26.85 10.39
CA GLY A 811 32.83 25.70 10.17
C GLY A 811 34.23 25.84 10.79
N PRO A 812 35.03 24.76 10.81
CA PRO A 812 36.33 24.74 11.49
C PRO A 812 37.36 25.70 10.86
N ASN A 813 37.29 25.94 9.55
CA ASN A 813 38.19 26.85 8.84
C ASN A 813 37.51 28.14 8.39
N ARG A 814 36.32 28.44 8.93
CA ARG A 814 35.51 29.61 8.56
C ARG A 814 35.09 29.58 7.08
N GLU A 815 34.72 28.39 6.61
CA GLU A 815 34.27 28.12 5.24
C GLU A 815 33.05 28.98 4.85
N VAL A 816 32.18 29.30 5.81
CA VAL A 816 31.05 30.22 5.65
C VAL A 816 31.23 31.40 6.61
N VAL A 817 31.06 32.64 6.12
CA VAL A 817 31.20 33.83 6.96
C VAL A 817 29.82 34.36 7.36
N VAL A 818 29.50 34.42 8.65
CA VAL A 818 28.26 35.04 9.12
C VAL A 818 28.51 36.53 9.36
N ARG A 819 28.04 37.40 8.46
CA ARG A 819 28.24 38.85 8.55
C ARG A 819 27.26 39.52 9.51
N GLU A 820 26.01 39.05 9.50
CA GLU A 820 24.97 39.59 10.36
C GLU A 820 24.10 38.49 10.94
N ARG A 821 23.70 38.67 12.19
CA ARG A 821 22.65 37.88 12.83
C ARG A 821 21.34 38.61 12.68
N VAL A 822 20.32 37.89 12.21
CA VAL A 822 18.94 38.37 12.19
C VAL A 822 18.17 37.63 13.29
N ALA A 823 17.60 38.38 14.24
CA ALA A 823 16.93 37.80 15.39
C ALA A 823 15.55 37.23 15.02
N MET A 824 15.26 36.02 15.51
CA MET A 824 13.98 35.34 15.32
C MET A 824 13.11 35.51 16.58
N VAL A 825 12.65 36.73 16.82
CA VAL A 825 11.77 37.02 17.97
C VAL A 825 10.37 36.45 17.69
N PRO A 826 9.76 35.71 18.64
CA PRO A 826 8.39 35.21 18.52
C PRO A 826 7.40 36.31 18.15
N LEU A 827 6.44 35.99 17.29
CA LEU A 827 5.44 36.96 16.83
C LEU A 827 4.55 37.47 17.97
N ALA A 828 4.28 36.59 18.96
CA ALA A 828 3.55 36.96 20.17
C ALA A 828 4.26 38.09 20.94
N TRP A 829 5.58 38.05 21.05
CA TRP A 829 6.34 39.10 21.74
C TRP A 829 6.39 40.39 20.91
N LYS A 830 6.65 40.28 19.59
CA LYS A 830 6.68 41.44 18.68
C LYS A 830 5.36 42.22 18.60
N THR A 831 4.23 41.53 18.77
CA THR A 831 2.90 42.11 18.53
C THR A 831 2.11 42.34 19.82
N GLY A 832 2.74 42.23 20.99
CA GLY A 832 2.02 42.29 22.27
C GLY A 832 0.92 41.23 22.40
N GLY A 833 1.11 40.10 21.71
CA GLY A 833 0.17 38.99 21.65
C GLY A 833 -0.94 39.14 20.63
N MET A 834 -0.94 40.10 19.71
CA MET A 834 -1.99 40.14 18.69
C MET A 834 -1.89 39.02 17.65
N LYS A 835 -0.68 38.47 17.44
CA LYS A 835 -0.38 37.39 16.48
C LYS A 835 0.62 36.41 17.09
N GLY A 836 0.69 35.20 16.54
CA GLY A 836 1.65 34.17 16.96
C GLY A 836 1.11 33.20 18.02
N ILE A 837 1.92 32.21 18.38
CA ILE A 837 1.56 31.17 19.34
C ILE A 837 1.50 31.74 20.75
N LYS A 838 0.40 31.49 21.47
CA LYS A 838 0.25 31.78 22.90
C LYS A 838 -0.06 30.51 23.66
N SER A 839 0.83 30.12 24.55
CA SER A 839 0.63 28.99 25.45
C SER A 839 1.61 29.09 26.62
N GLU A 840 1.30 28.45 27.74
CA GLU A 840 2.21 28.37 28.87
C GLU A 840 3.43 27.50 28.51
N GLU A 841 3.23 26.47 27.71
CA GLU A 841 4.25 25.53 27.28
C GLU A 841 5.32 26.19 26.39
N VAL A 842 4.94 27.08 25.46
CA VAL A 842 5.91 27.79 24.62
C VAL A 842 6.73 28.77 25.45
N GLU A 843 6.13 29.44 26.43
CA GLU A 843 6.84 30.36 27.32
C GLU A 843 7.81 29.62 28.25
N LYS A 844 7.43 28.44 28.80
CA LYS A 844 8.34 27.55 29.54
C LYS A 844 9.49 27.05 28.65
N TYR A 845 9.22 26.76 27.39
CA TYR A 845 10.24 26.34 26.43
C TYR A 845 11.21 27.49 26.05
N LEU A 846 10.69 28.70 25.84
CA LEU A 846 11.49 29.89 25.51
C LEU A 846 12.35 30.35 26.70
N SER A 847 11.81 30.33 27.92
CA SER A 847 12.60 30.59 29.14
C SER A 847 13.73 29.58 29.29
N THR A 848 13.47 28.28 29.10
CA THR A 848 14.52 27.24 29.08
C THR A 848 15.62 27.53 28.05
N LYS A 849 15.25 28.01 26.84
CA LYS A 849 16.22 28.41 25.80
C LYS A 849 17.10 29.58 26.25
N ILE A 850 16.55 30.57 26.96
CA ILE A 850 17.28 31.74 27.43
C ILE A 850 18.17 31.36 28.62
N GLU A 851 17.61 30.71 29.63
CA GLU A 851 18.27 30.44 30.91
C GLU A 851 19.31 29.32 30.80
N LYS A 852 18.93 28.18 30.21
CA LYS A 852 19.78 26.98 30.14
C LYS A 852 20.62 26.93 28.86
N PHE A 853 20.06 27.31 27.71
CA PHE A 853 20.78 27.28 26.41
C PHE A 853 21.37 28.63 25.96
N LYS A 854 21.26 29.68 26.79
CA LYS A 854 21.87 31.01 26.55
C LYS A 854 21.50 31.64 25.20
N HIS A 855 20.28 31.42 24.73
CA HIS A 855 19.78 32.07 23.51
C HIS A 855 19.69 33.60 23.70
N MET A 856 20.08 34.34 22.66
CA MET A 856 20.03 35.81 22.59
C MET A 856 18.61 36.30 22.24
N LEU A 857 17.67 36.05 23.14
CA LEU A 857 16.27 36.52 23.10
C LEU A 857 16.01 37.41 24.32
N ASP A 858 15.31 38.53 24.11
CA ASP A 858 14.82 39.40 25.18
C ASP A 858 13.32 39.61 24.93
N GLN A 859 12.55 39.73 26.00
CA GLN A 859 11.09 39.88 25.97
C GLN A 859 10.65 41.33 25.68
N LYS A 860 11.62 42.26 25.55
CA LYS A 860 11.41 43.71 25.37
C LYS A 860 10.80 44.12 24.04
#